data_AF-A0AAJ2NFF3-F1
#
_entry.id   AF-A0AAJ2NFF3-F1
#
_cell.length_a   1.000
_cell.length_b   1.000
_cell.length_c   1.000
_cell.angle_alpha   90.00
_cell.angle_beta   90.00
_cell.angle_gamma   90.00
#
_symmetry.space_group_name_H-M   'P 1'
#
loop_
_entity.id
_entity.type
_entity.pdbx_description
1 polymer ?
#
loop_
_entity_poly.entity_id
_entity_poly.type
_entity_poly.pdbx_seq_one_letter_code
_entity_poly.pdbx_strand_id
1 'polypeptide(L)'
;MDYQELWLILFLMRVMDKKCPFRLATELKSAAGFDDVVLQCKQNKTTIHRFVQVKHKQDGTEKISVGSLLTKSGEFNLLKYFIAYLKIKSNGKFKGEMKYFAIVTNIDFDFTDSAQHEVRKLRMMSSGKNKEKEISVIRIDTQDEFLDVGDGVRYKFDNSIISYLQENKDFIKGKVGREVSDKEVEDFLNELVFAVNLPNESQLKELFKGEMSGRLAKKFGYVGDNEIFCNDLLEKISDWVKDIKGRFLSPEEGKEFFQKVELWASTLCGIERGVKKGNKGIDKIAKQQHKDSKTLNEIHAAVTAQNNKQRPHKKPYGPRDKKSKAREEGDIEESDEFDEIEALEFVKRALNIENNLQNKEIKKLAQELQYSQLALKLAVTYISEENIVFSHRGRKRIRVGGYLKKCEKIAEKLLDFKSEYKSDRYAKATFITWKITIDAIVQKKFGPEALSILEIMAYFSPNEIYIEEIFSQQVANDKEALWNAVELLNRYSMIKLRKGVVNIYRLVQKVTRLKLQEKGREEEVLRKALELINSYDVLIDNSIVASVWGYVSKYGELIDEFYFNPIYGKWKYTPLHSLAESGSYEAVRCVLTHMEEKHPDKFNCVVNARDGSDSTPLCSAVESGGLDIVQYFINKGADVNAKSRYGITPLHQAVYDGRVDIVEYLIGKGADINAKDESGFTALHWATMMYRVDVAKVLLKHNADVNAKDKDGDTSLHLATKMGRVAVAKVLLEHNVDVNVKNEQNRISLHYVARSGSIETIECLIEKGADVNAKDENGNTPLHFAAIMGNFDTARVLLKHNADVDTKNNRGMTALHYATDFDHQELVELLSARDTNSIDDGMCMVALAKTLLKHTTNVSVKNECNKTPLHHAAKIGSEKLTKYFIKEGDDVNAKDENGNTPLHFAAIMGNFDTARVLLKRKADVNAKNNRGMTALHYATDFDHRDLVEWLLAHGASIL
;
A
#
# COMPACT_ATOMS: atom_id res chain seq x y z
N MET A 1 -2.09 10.13 -12.54
CA MET A 1 -0.83 9.45 -12.19
C MET A 1 -0.65 8.22 -13.04
N ASP A 2 0.49 8.17 -13.73
CA ASP A 2 0.99 6.99 -14.43
C ASP A 2 1.89 6.12 -13.50
N TYR A 3 2.42 5.04 -14.05
CA TYR A 3 3.32 4.11 -13.36
C TYR A 3 4.62 4.75 -12.83
N GLN A 4 5.19 5.74 -13.52
CA GLN A 4 6.41 6.45 -13.09
C GLN A 4 6.12 7.44 -11.95
N GLU A 5 5.01 8.17 -12.01
CA GLU A 5 4.55 9.05 -10.92
C GLU A 5 4.30 8.25 -9.63
N LEU A 6 3.67 7.07 -9.72
CA LEU A 6 3.45 6.17 -8.58
C LEU A 6 4.77 5.74 -7.92
N TRP A 7 5.74 5.25 -8.71
CA TRP A 7 7.06 4.87 -8.20
C TRP A 7 7.81 6.05 -7.55
N LEU A 8 7.73 7.25 -8.13
CA LEU A 8 8.32 8.46 -7.55
C LEU A 8 7.79 8.72 -6.13
N ILE A 9 6.47 8.65 -5.94
CA ILE A 9 5.83 8.97 -4.66
C ILE A 9 6.15 7.89 -3.62
N LEU A 10 6.16 6.61 -4.01
CA LEU A 10 6.58 5.52 -3.10
C LEU A 10 8.05 5.66 -2.68
N PHE A 11 8.97 6.05 -3.59
CA PHE A 11 10.33 6.40 -3.19
C PHE A 11 10.36 7.60 -2.24
N LEU A 12 9.55 8.64 -2.47
CA LEU A 12 9.44 9.82 -1.61
C LEU A 12 8.97 9.48 -0.19
N MET A 13 7.95 8.63 -0.07
CA MET A 13 7.45 8.10 1.21
C MET A 13 8.58 7.36 1.95
N ARG A 14 9.26 6.44 1.25
CA ARG A 14 10.33 5.60 1.81
C ARG A 14 11.60 6.35 2.21
N VAL A 15 11.99 7.44 1.53
CA VAL A 15 13.13 8.28 1.97
C VAL A 15 12.77 9.15 3.18
N MET A 16 11.52 9.60 3.26
CA MET A 16 11.04 10.48 4.33
C MET A 16 10.99 9.78 5.68
N ASP A 17 10.51 8.52 5.72
CA ASP A 17 10.46 7.72 6.94
C ASP A 17 11.86 7.45 7.53
N LYS A 18 12.86 7.29 6.65
CA LYS A 18 14.28 7.08 6.99
C LYS A 18 14.99 8.35 7.48
N LYS A 19 14.37 9.54 7.34
CA LYS A 19 14.87 10.85 7.79
C LYS A 19 16.27 11.23 7.26
N CYS A 20 16.79 10.55 6.24
CA CYS A 20 18.10 10.81 5.68
C CYS A 20 18.07 12.03 4.73
N PRO A 21 19.16 12.81 4.59
CA PRO A 21 19.22 13.84 3.57
C PRO A 21 19.19 13.23 2.16
N PHE A 22 18.15 13.54 1.39
CA PHE A 22 17.95 13.06 0.03
C PHE A 22 17.75 14.20 -0.98
N ARG A 23 17.80 13.86 -2.27
CA ARG A 23 17.23 14.61 -3.39
C ARG A 23 16.63 13.61 -4.38
N LEU A 24 15.44 13.92 -4.91
CA LEU A 24 14.67 13.02 -5.77
C LEU A 24 14.18 13.78 -7.02
N ALA A 25 14.21 13.16 -8.20
CA ALA A 25 13.82 13.79 -9.46
C ALA A 25 13.27 12.79 -10.50
N THR A 26 12.37 13.24 -11.37
CA THR A 26 11.97 12.58 -12.64
C THR A 26 12.47 13.37 -13.85
N GLU A 27 12.55 12.74 -15.03
CA GLU A 27 12.94 13.37 -16.32
C GLU A 27 14.12 14.34 -16.22
N LEU A 28 15.12 13.96 -15.42
CA LEU A 28 16.22 14.85 -15.06
C LEU A 28 17.18 14.98 -16.25
N LYS A 29 16.91 15.94 -17.15
CA LYS A 29 17.75 16.23 -18.34
C LYS A 29 19.24 16.37 -18.00
N SER A 30 19.58 16.81 -16.79
CA SER A 30 20.98 16.89 -16.33
C SER A 30 21.67 15.54 -16.15
N ALA A 31 20.92 14.43 -15.99
CA ALA A 31 21.38 13.04 -16.09
C ALA A 31 21.47 12.52 -17.54
N ALA A 32 21.67 13.43 -18.51
CA ALA A 32 21.92 13.16 -19.92
C ALA A 32 20.75 12.51 -20.71
N GLY A 33 19.51 12.85 -20.36
CA GLY A 33 18.31 12.22 -20.94
C GLY A 33 18.05 10.85 -20.32
N PHE A 34 18.06 10.81 -18.98
CA PHE A 34 17.62 9.66 -18.20
C PHE A 34 16.25 9.99 -17.63
N ASP A 35 15.23 9.46 -18.28
CA ASP A 35 13.88 10.04 -18.22
C ASP A 35 13.08 9.62 -16.98
N ASP A 36 13.49 8.53 -16.33
CA ASP A 36 12.68 7.83 -15.32
C ASP A 36 12.79 8.42 -13.90
N VAL A 37 13.61 7.85 -13.00
CA VAL A 37 13.78 8.37 -11.62
C VAL A 37 15.25 8.41 -11.18
N VAL A 38 15.64 9.50 -10.51
CA VAL A 38 16.98 9.70 -9.93
C VAL A 38 16.85 10.02 -8.43
N LEU A 39 17.41 9.15 -7.58
CA LEU A 39 17.48 9.33 -6.12
C LEU A 39 18.94 9.47 -5.67
N GLN A 40 19.27 10.63 -5.11
CA GLN A 40 20.52 10.90 -4.40
C GLN A 40 20.25 10.86 -2.89
N CYS A 41 20.98 10.08 -2.09
CA CYS A 41 20.87 10.08 -0.63
C CYS A 41 22.24 10.11 0.05
N LYS A 42 22.29 10.61 1.29
CA LYS A 42 23.50 10.61 2.12
C LYS A 42 23.40 9.56 3.21
N GLN A 43 24.24 8.53 3.12
CA GLN A 43 24.43 7.50 4.14
C GLN A 43 25.89 7.59 4.62
N ASN A 44 26.15 7.52 5.92
CA ASN A 44 27.51 7.44 6.51
C ASN A 44 28.57 8.44 5.98
N LYS A 45 28.14 9.63 5.53
CA LYS A 45 28.90 10.70 4.84
C LYS A 45 29.22 10.45 3.36
N THR A 46 29.09 9.23 2.83
CA THR A 46 29.09 9.03 1.37
C THR A 46 27.80 9.58 0.77
N THR A 47 27.89 10.00 -0.50
CA THR A 47 26.73 10.37 -1.30
C THR A 47 26.47 9.21 -2.24
N ILE A 48 25.33 8.55 -2.06
CA ILE A 48 24.87 7.44 -2.87
C ILE A 48 23.91 7.97 -3.92
N HIS A 49 24.11 7.55 -5.17
CA HIS A 49 23.19 7.78 -6.27
C HIS A 49 22.55 6.46 -6.69
N ARG A 50 21.25 6.51 -6.97
CA ARG A 50 20.42 5.43 -7.50
C ARG A 50 19.75 5.96 -8.76
N PHE A 51 19.99 5.32 -9.89
CA PHE A 51 19.34 5.63 -11.16
C PHE A 51 18.37 4.49 -11.45
N VAL A 52 17.09 4.80 -11.66
CA VAL A 52 16.02 3.81 -11.77
C VAL A 52 15.25 4.04 -13.05
N GLN A 53 15.30 3.10 -14.01
CA GLN A 53 14.44 3.09 -15.20
C GLN A 53 13.14 2.32 -14.94
N VAL A 54 12.02 3.02 -14.91
CA VAL A 54 10.69 2.44 -14.69
C VAL A 54 10.08 2.07 -16.04
N LYS A 55 9.64 0.83 -16.25
CA LYS A 55 9.08 0.32 -17.52
C LYS A 55 7.79 -0.46 -17.26
N HIS A 56 6.76 -0.23 -18.07
CA HIS A 56 5.41 -0.75 -17.82
C HIS A 56 4.85 -1.45 -19.06
N LYS A 57 4.27 -2.63 -18.86
CA LYS A 57 3.44 -3.34 -19.85
C LYS A 57 2.06 -3.56 -19.28
N GLN A 58 1.03 -3.04 -19.96
CA GLN A 58 -0.35 -3.09 -19.48
C GLN A 58 -0.87 -4.54 -19.36
N ASP A 59 -0.56 -5.40 -20.34
CA ASP A 59 -1.14 -6.74 -20.44
C ASP A 59 -0.42 -7.82 -19.60
N GLY A 60 0.80 -7.55 -19.11
CA GLY A 60 1.60 -8.46 -18.28
C GLY A 60 2.07 -9.78 -18.93
N THR A 61 1.54 -10.14 -20.11
CA THR A 61 1.82 -11.40 -20.83
C THR A 61 3.16 -11.40 -21.56
N GLU A 62 3.64 -10.25 -22.02
CA GLU A 62 4.93 -10.11 -22.71
C GLU A 62 6.09 -10.17 -21.70
N LYS A 63 6.98 -11.17 -21.84
CA LYS A 63 8.14 -11.37 -20.98
C LYS A 63 9.44 -10.82 -21.58
N ILE A 64 10.41 -10.46 -20.73
CA ILE A 64 11.71 -9.94 -21.18
C ILE A 64 12.53 -11.08 -21.82
N SER A 65 12.55 -11.11 -23.15
CA SER A 65 13.26 -12.13 -23.94
C SER A 65 14.70 -11.72 -24.30
N VAL A 66 15.54 -12.70 -24.66
CA VAL A 66 16.90 -12.47 -25.20
C VAL A 66 16.89 -11.48 -26.38
N GLY A 67 15.86 -11.53 -27.23
CA GLY A 67 15.67 -10.60 -28.34
C GLY A 67 15.47 -9.15 -27.89
N SER A 68 14.68 -8.93 -26.84
CA SER A 68 14.42 -7.58 -26.29
C SER A 68 15.69 -6.93 -25.70
N LEU A 69 16.57 -7.73 -25.12
CA LEU A 69 17.84 -7.30 -24.50
C LEU A 69 18.93 -7.00 -25.53
N LEU A 70 19.03 -7.83 -26.57
CA LEU A 70 20.13 -7.83 -27.55
C LEU A 70 19.81 -7.12 -28.88
N THR A 71 18.65 -6.46 -29.01
CA THR A 71 18.29 -5.66 -30.20
C THR A 71 18.59 -4.18 -30.01
N LYS A 72 19.07 -3.50 -31.07
CA LYS A 72 19.45 -2.08 -31.02
C LYS A 72 18.27 -1.11 -30.87
N SER A 73 17.04 -1.60 -30.93
CA SER A 73 15.78 -0.84 -30.85
C SER A 73 14.79 -1.37 -29.80
N GLY A 74 15.11 -2.44 -29.07
CA GLY A 74 14.24 -3.00 -28.04
C GLY A 74 14.06 -2.06 -26.84
N GLU A 75 12.93 -2.19 -26.14
CA GLU A 75 12.64 -1.38 -24.93
C GLU A 75 13.66 -1.63 -23.81
N PHE A 76 14.01 -2.91 -23.61
CA PHE A 76 14.97 -3.43 -22.63
C PHE A 76 16.41 -3.55 -23.16
N ASN A 77 16.73 -2.88 -24.27
CA ASN A 77 18.03 -2.91 -24.94
C ASN A 77 19.20 -2.55 -24.00
N LEU A 78 20.10 -3.51 -23.77
CA LEU A 78 21.25 -3.36 -22.87
C LEU A 78 22.23 -2.26 -23.33
N LEU A 79 22.37 -2.02 -24.64
CA LEU A 79 23.24 -0.95 -25.17
C LEU A 79 22.66 0.44 -24.84
N LYS A 80 21.33 0.60 -24.83
CA LYS A 80 20.66 1.86 -24.41
C LYS A 80 20.99 2.16 -22.95
N TYR A 81 20.88 1.16 -22.07
CA TYR A 81 21.19 1.28 -20.65
C TYR A 81 22.68 1.58 -20.41
N PHE A 82 23.59 0.87 -21.09
CA PHE A 82 25.02 1.10 -20.95
C PHE A 82 25.45 2.50 -21.45
N ILE A 83 24.91 2.96 -22.58
CA ILE A 83 25.14 4.32 -23.10
C ILE A 83 24.66 5.38 -22.10
N ALA A 84 23.50 5.18 -21.46
CA ALA A 84 22.97 6.10 -20.45
C ALA A 84 23.86 6.14 -19.19
N TYR A 85 24.24 4.97 -18.67
CA TYR A 85 25.17 4.81 -17.55
C TYR A 85 26.51 5.52 -17.79
N LEU A 86 27.14 5.32 -18.95
CA LEU A 86 28.41 5.96 -19.30
C LEU A 86 28.28 7.50 -19.34
N LYS A 87 27.17 8.01 -19.90
CA LYS A 87 26.88 9.45 -19.96
C LYS A 87 26.60 10.06 -18.59
N ILE A 88 26.01 9.30 -17.67
CA ILE A 88 25.78 9.70 -16.27
C ILE A 88 27.12 9.80 -15.54
N LYS A 89 27.97 8.76 -15.60
CA LYS A 89 29.30 8.80 -14.95
C LYS A 89 30.21 9.88 -15.55
N SER A 90 30.16 10.16 -16.85
CA SER A 90 30.93 11.25 -17.48
C SER A 90 30.37 12.67 -17.21
N ASN A 91 29.18 12.81 -16.64
CA ASN A 91 28.50 14.11 -16.48
C ASN A 91 29.19 15.05 -15.47
N GLY A 92 29.97 14.50 -14.54
CA GLY A 92 30.69 15.24 -13.50
C GLY A 92 29.81 15.86 -12.39
N LYS A 93 28.49 15.97 -12.59
CA LYS A 93 27.52 16.43 -11.57
C LYS A 93 27.23 15.38 -10.50
N PHE A 94 27.20 14.10 -10.87
CA PHE A 94 26.87 12.98 -10.00
C PHE A 94 28.11 12.39 -9.31
N LYS A 95 28.78 13.21 -8.49
CA LYS A 95 29.94 12.76 -7.70
C LYS A 95 29.47 11.98 -6.48
N GLY A 96 29.98 10.77 -6.30
CA GLY A 96 29.58 9.86 -5.23
C GLY A 96 29.72 8.40 -5.64
N GLU A 97 29.16 7.52 -4.83
CA GLU A 97 29.02 6.10 -5.08
C GLU A 97 27.71 5.86 -5.85
N MET A 98 27.71 5.09 -6.94
CA MET A 98 26.47 4.63 -7.56
C MET A 98 26.16 3.25 -6.98
N LYS A 99 25.08 3.13 -6.21
CA LYS A 99 24.76 1.86 -5.52
C LYS A 99 24.05 0.87 -6.43
N TYR A 100 23.15 1.37 -7.29
CA TYR A 100 22.49 0.60 -8.34
C TYR A 100 22.12 1.48 -9.53
N PHE A 101 22.26 0.91 -10.72
CA PHE A 101 21.56 1.30 -11.95
C PHE A 101 20.43 0.29 -12.14
N ALA A 102 19.25 0.60 -11.61
CA ALA A 102 18.12 -0.33 -11.57
C ALA A 102 17.21 -0.17 -12.80
N ILE A 103 16.75 -1.28 -13.37
CA ILE A 103 15.59 -1.35 -14.26
C ILE A 103 14.44 -1.92 -13.42
N VAL A 104 13.27 -1.29 -13.44
CA VAL A 104 12.11 -1.56 -12.57
C VAL A 104 10.89 -1.79 -13.46
N THR A 105 10.32 -3.00 -13.42
CA THR A 105 9.19 -3.35 -14.30
C THR A 105 8.25 -4.41 -13.73
N ASN A 106 7.02 -4.42 -14.21
CA ASN A 106 5.95 -5.32 -13.77
C ASN A 106 5.94 -6.68 -14.47
N ILE A 107 6.77 -6.87 -15.49
CA ILE A 107 6.95 -8.16 -16.18
C ILE A 107 8.20 -8.90 -15.67
N ASP A 108 8.24 -10.21 -15.90
CA ASP A 108 9.40 -11.07 -15.60
C ASP A 108 10.17 -11.44 -16.88
N PHE A 109 11.38 -11.99 -16.74
CA PHE A 109 12.12 -12.56 -17.85
C PHE A 109 11.44 -13.80 -18.43
N ASP A 110 11.65 -14.05 -19.72
CA ASP A 110 11.26 -15.31 -20.34
C ASP A 110 12.31 -16.38 -20.00
N PHE A 111 11.95 -17.30 -19.11
CA PHE A 111 12.82 -18.36 -18.61
C PHE A 111 12.57 -19.69 -19.31
N THR A 112 13.61 -20.52 -19.34
CA THR A 112 13.53 -21.94 -19.74
C THR A 112 12.83 -22.81 -18.69
N ASP A 113 12.87 -22.40 -17.42
CA ASP A 113 12.32 -23.11 -16.26
C ASP A 113 11.20 -22.33 -15.55
N SER A 114 10.47 -23.00 -14.65
CA SER A 114 9.53 -22.42 -13.69
C SER A 114 10.06 -22.45 -12.25
N ALA A 115 11.28 -22.93 -12.03
CA ALA A 115 11.84 -23.23 -10.71
C ALA A 115 12.57 -22.03 -10.09
N GLN A 116 12.60 -21.97 -8.75
CA GLN A 116 13.30 -20.92 -8.00
C GLN A 116 14.80 -21.25 -7.85
N HIS A 117 15.55 -21.25 -8.95
CA HIS A 117 17.01 -21.38 -8.93
C HIS A 117 17.71 -20.02 -8.73
N GLU A 118 18.89 -20.06 -8.10
CA GLU A 118 19.75 -18.88 -7.90
C GLU A 118 20.28 -18.33 -9.24
N VAL A 119 20.66 -19.22 -10.16
CA VAL A 119 20.99 -18.88 -11.54
C VAL A 119 19.90 -19.43 -12.45
N ARG A 120 19.30 -18.57 -13.30
CA ARG A 120 18.20 -18.93 -14.20
C ARG A 120 18.55 -18.57 -15.65
N LYS A 121 18.23 -19.47 -16.58
CA LYS A 121 18.56 -19.32 -18.01
C LYS A 121 17.37 -18.77 -18.80
N LEU A 122 17.60 -17.71 -19.56
CA LEU A 122 16.59 -17.09 -20.42
C LEU A 122 16.29 -18.00 -21.62
N ARG A 123 15.04 -17.97 -22.09
CA ARG A 123 14.58 -18.76 -23.23
C ARG A 123 15.30 -18.31 -24.50
N MET A 124 15.99 -19.25 -25.15
CA MET A 124 16.58 -19.05 -26.47
C MET A 124 15.50 -18.73 -27.51
N MET A 125 15.81 -17.85 -28.47
CA MET A 125 14.87 -17.54 -29.55
C MET A 125 14.83 -18.67 -30.58
N SER A 126 13.68 -18.94 -31.17
CA SER A 126 13.54 -19.95 -32.24
C SER A 126 14.12 -19.50 -33.59
N SER A 127 14.30 -18.19 -33.80
CA SER A 127 14.74 -17.59 -35.07
C SER A 127 15.47 -16.25 -34.87
N GLY A 128 16.23 -15.80 -35.87
CA GLY A 128 16.86 -14.48 -35.92
C GLY A 128 18.31 -14.44 -35.44
N LYS A 129 18.93 -13.24 -35.50
CA LYS A 129 20.41 -13.06 -35.33
C LYS A 129 20.99 -13.46 -33.96
N ASN A 130 20.16 -13.68 -32.94
CA ASN A 130 20.59 -14.14 -31.61
C ASN A 130 19.96 -15.50 -31.22
N LYS A 131 19.58 -16.33 -32.20
CA LYS A 131 18.89 -17.63 -32.01
C LYS A 131 19.55 -18.51 -30.93
N GLU A 132 20.88 -18.58 -30.97
CA GLU A 132 21.70 -19.49 -30.14
C GLU A 132 22.44 -18.77 -28.99
N LYS A 133 22.10 -17.51 -28.70
CA LYS A 133 22.71 -16.77 -27.59
C LYS A 133 22.02 -17.13 -26.26
N GLU A 134 22.65 -18.04 -25.53
CA GLU A 134 22.31 -18.32 -24.13
C GLU A 134 22.70 -17.12 -23.23
N ILE A 135 21.79 -16.73 -22.34
CA ILE A 135 21.99 -15.69 -21.31
C ILE A 135 21.45 -16.27 -20.00
N SER A 136 22.19 -16.09 -18.91
CA SER A 136 21.68 -16.35 -17.55
C SER A 136 21.62 -15.07 -16.72
N VAL A 137 20.70 -15.09 -15.76
CA VAL A 137 20.61 -14.10 -14.68
C VAL A 137 20.78 -14.79 -13.33
N ILE A 138 21.39 -14.07 -12.40
CA ILE A 138 21.63 -14.48 -11.02
C ILE A 138 20.67 -13.68 -10.13
N ARG A 139 19.84 -14.38 -9.37
CA ARG A 139 18.92 -13.81 -8.38
C ARG A 139 19.72 -13.15 -7.24
N ILE A 140 19.26 -12.01 -6.74
CA ILE A 140 19.91 -11.31 -5.62
C ILE A 140 18.93 -11.02 -4.48
N ASP A 141 19.01 -11.84 -3.42
CA ASP A 141 18.17 -11.71 -2.22
C ASP A 141 18.63 -10.60 -1.25
N THR A 142 19.39 -9.62 -1.73
CA THR A 142 19.82 -8.46 -0.94
C THR A 142 18.63 -7.54 -0.66
N GLN A 143 18.03 -7.58 0.53
CA GLN A 143 16.90 -6.71 0.89
C GLN A 143 17.18 -5.24 0.53
N ASP A 144 16.34 -4.66 -0.33
CA ASP A 144 16.43 -3.25 -0.70
C ASP A 144 15.10 -2.60 -0.36
N GLU A 145 15.08 -2.03 0.85
CA GLU A 145 14.14 -1.09 1.46
C GLU A 145 13.60 0.07 0.57
N PHE A 146 13.96 0.15 -0.72
CA PHE A 146 13.31 1.00 -1.72
C PHE A 146 12.60 0.21 -2.83
N LEU A 147 13.09 -0.97 -3.21
CA LEU A 147 12.56 -1.80 -4.31
C LEU A 147 11.76 -3.02 -3.84
N ASP A 148 11.78 -3.37 -2.55
CA ASP A 148 10.90 -4.41 -1.98
C ASP A 148 9.43 -3.93 -2.03
N VAL A 149 8.67 -4.46 -2.99
CA VAL A 149 7.23 -4.20 -3.18
C VAL A 149 6.58 -5.46 -3.76
N GLY A 150 5.64 -6.08 -3.03
CA GLY A 150 4.98 -7.32 -3.46
C GLY A 150 5.96 -8.46 -3.74
N ASP A 151 5.61 -9.35 -4.67
CA ASP A 151 6.39 -10.52 -5.08
C ASP A 151 7.55 -10.17 -6.06
N GLY A 152 8.12 -8.97 -5.92
CA GLY A 152 9.16 -8.45 -6.80
C GLY A 152 10.50 -9.16 -6.63
N VAL A 153 11.00 -9.79 -7.69
CA VAL A 153 12.29 -10.49 -7.71
C VAL A 153 13.36 -9.57 -8.30
N ARG A 154 14.61 -9.70 -7.83
CA ARG A 154 15.75 -8.93 -8.33
C ARG A 154 16.85 -9.83 -8.88
N TYR A 155 17.39 -9.42 -10.02
CA TYR A 155 18.35 -10.17 -10.83
C TYR A 155 19.52 -9.29 -11.28
N LYS A 156 20.69 -9.89 -11.43
CA LYS A 156 21.82 -9.39 -12.22
C LYS A 156 22.08 -10.32 -13.40
N PHE A 157 22.78 -9.85 -14.43
CA PHE A 157 23.28 -10.74 -15.47
C PHE A 157 24.57 -11.42 -15.04
N ASP A 158 24.82 -12.62 -15.55
CA ASP A 158 26.12 -13.26 -15.49
C ASP A 158 27.08 -12.71 -16.58
N ASN A 159 28.25 -13.31 -16.70
CA ASN A 159 29.28 -12.88 -17.64
C ASN A 159 28.95 -13.13 -19.13
N SER A 160 27.85 -13.82 -19.47
CA SER A 160 27.45 -14.11 -20.87
C SER A 160 27.29 -12.86 -21.74
N ILE A 161 26.92 -11.74 -21.13
CA ILE A 161 26.68 -10.46 -21.82
C ILE A 161 27.96 -9.63 -22.03
N ILE A 162 29.06 -9.94 -21.35
CA ILE A 162 30.33 -9.18 -21.48
C ILE A 162 30.78 -9.12 -22.94
N SER A 163 30.83 -10.27 -23.62
CA SER A 163 31.24 -10.34 -25.03
C SER A 163 30.33 -9.53 -25.96
N TYR A 164 29.01 -9.54 -25.74
CA TYR A 164 28.07 -8.73 -26.53
C TYR A 164 28.28 -7.21 -26.36
N LEU A 165 28.58 -6.76 -25.14
CA LEU A 165 28.88 -5.35 -24.88
C LEU A 165 30.25 -4.95 -25.45
N GLN A 166 31.24 -5.85 -25.40
CA GLN A 166 32.55 -5.68 -26.04
C GLN A 166 32.45 -5.62 -27.58
N GLU A 167 31.73 -6.54 -28.21
CA GLU A 167 31.41 -6.58 -29.66
C GLU A 167 30.82 -5.25 -30.17
N ASN A 168 30.09 -4.53 -29.31
CA ASN A 168 29.39 -3.29 -29.68
C ASN A 168 30.10 -2.01 -29.23
N LYS A 169 31.36 -2.08 -28.76
CA LYS A 169 32.14 -0.91 -28.32
C LYS A 169 32.16 0.23 -29.34
N ASP A 170 32.41 -0.03 -30.62
CA ASP A 170 32.43 1.04 -31.64
C ASP A 170 31.08 1.73 -31.82
N PHE A 171 29.97 1.00 -31.69
CA PHE A 171 28.62 1.58 -31.71
C PHE A 171 28.36 2.45 -30.46
N ILE A 172 28.83 2.02 -29.29
CA ILE A 172 28.73 2.77 -28.03
C ILE A 172 29.60 4.04 -28.09
N LYS A 173 30.84 3.92 -28.55
CA LYS A 173 31.79 5.01 -28.84
C LYS A 173 31.18 6.06 -29.75
N GLY A 174 30.53 5.66 -30.84
CA GLY A 174 29.76 6.56 -31.72
C GLY A 174 28.54 7.24 -31.08
N LYS A 175 28.11 6.83 -29.88
CA LYS A 175 26.98 7.43 -29.13
C LYS A 175 27.39 8.14 -27.83
N VAL A 176 28.60 7.90 -27.33
CA VAL A 176 29.20 8.49 -26.11
C VAL A 176 30.31 9.49 -26.44
N GLY A 177 30.94 9.39 -27.61
CA GLY A 177 31.96 10.34 -28.10
C GLY A 177 33.39 10.05 -27.65
N ARG A 178 33.66 8.87 -27.08
CA ARG A 178 34.98 8.42 -26.61
C ARG A 178 35.10 6.90 -26.61
N GLU A 179 36.32 6.40 -26.44
CA GLU A 179 36.57 4.98 -26.15
C GLU A 179 35.92 4.52 -24.85
N VAL A 180 35.64 3.21 -24.78
CA VAL A 180 35.04 2.51 -23.63
C VAL A 180 35.93 1.34 -23.25
N SER A 181 36.44 1.37 -22.02
CA SER A 181 37.31 0.33 -21.47
C SER A 181 36.53 -0.91 -21.01
N ASP A 182 37.18 -2.07 -20.96
CA ASP A 182 36.57 -3.31 -20.47
C ASP A 182 36.13 -3.19 -19.01
N LYS A 183 36.92 -2.51 -18.18
CA LYS A 183 36.52 -2.19 -16.81
C LYS A 183 35.19 -1.42 -16.75
N GLU A 184 34.88 -0.54 -17.69
CA GLU A 184 33.58 0.16 -17.69
C GLU A 184 32.41 -0.76 -18.04
N VAL A 185 32.65 -1.85 -18.80
CA VAL A 185 31.68 -2.92 -19.05
C VAL A 185 31.45 -3.74 -17.77
N GLU A 186 32.53 -4.10 -17.08
CA GLU A 186 32.48 -4.82 -15.80
C GLU A 186 31.80 -3.98 -14.71
N ASP A 187 32.22 -2.73 -14.51
CA ASP A 187 31.61 -1.79 -13.55
C ASP A 187 30.10 -1.60 -13.87
N PHE A 188 29.71 -1.57 -15.15
CA PHE A 188 28.30 -1.48 -15.56
C PHE A 188 27.49 -2.71 -15.15
N LEU A 189 27.94 -3.92 -15.48
CA LEU A 189 27.22 -5.15 -15.13
C LEU A 189 27.20 -5.39 -13.61
N ASN A 190 28.23 -4.93 -12.89
CA ASN A 190 28.25 -4.96 -11.43
C ASN A 190 27.25 -3.99 -10.80
N GLU A 191 27.01 -2.81 -11.38
CA GLU A 191 26.05 -1.82 -10.86
C GLU A 191 24.62 -2.00 -11.39
N LEU A 192 24.44 -2.68 -12.54
CA LEU A 192 23.15 -3.00 -13.16
C LEU A 192 22.34 -4.01 -12.32
N VAL A 193 21.06 -3.72 -12.10
CA VAL A 193 20.08 -4.62 -11.48
C VAL A 193 18.76 -4.55 -12.24
N PHE A 194 18.11 -5.68 -12.47
CA PHE A 194 16.72 -5.74 -12.91
C PHE A 194 15.84 -6.13 -11.71
N ALA A 195 14.83 -5.31 -11.42
CA ALA A 195 13.75 -5.60 -10.49
C ALA A 195 12.47 -5.82 -11.31
N VAL A 196 11.95 -7.03 -11.22
CA VAL A 196 10.96 -7.62 -12.14
C VAL A 196 9.83 -8.27 -11.33
N ASN A 197 8.73 -8.62 -12.00
CA ASN A 197 7.52 -9.14 -11.35
C ASN A 197 6.97 -8.19 -10.25
N LEU A 198 7.19 -6.88 -10.41
CA LEU A 198 6.69 -5.86 -9.50
C LEU A 198 5.20 -5.57 -9.76
N PRO A 199 4.46 -4.98 -8.81
CA PRO A 199 3.05 -4.66 -9.00
C PRO A 199 2.80 -3.81 -10.26
N ASN A 200 1.77 -4.15 -11.04
CA ASN A 200 1.31 -3.33 -12.18
C ASN A 200 0.70 -2.00 -11.72
N GLU A 201 0.39 -1.10 -12.64
CA GLU A 201 -0.13 0.25 -12.31
C GLU A 201 -1.38 0.23 -11.41
N SER A 202 -2.30 -0.73 -11.57
CA SER A 202 -3.48 -0.85 -10.71
C SER A 202 -3.12 -1.35 -9.30
N GLN A 203 -2.30 -2.41 -9.21
CA GLN A 203 -1.84 -2.93 -7.92
C GLN A 203 -0.99 -1.89 -7.15
N LEU A 204 -0.20 -1.09 -7.88
CA LEU A 204 0.63 -0.02 -7.31
C LEU A 204 -0.22 1.17 -6.82
N LYS A 205 -1.34 1.48 -7.49
CA LYS A 205 -2.37 2.42 -6.99
C LYS A 205 -3.01 1.93 -5.69
N GLU A 206 -3.38 0.66 -5.59
CA GLU A 206 -3.96 0.09 -4.36
C GLU A 206 -2.95 0.08 -3.20
N LEU A 207 -1.70 -0.29 -3.46
CA LEU A 207 -0.64 -0.23 -2.45
C LEU A 207 -0.40 1.22 -1.96
N PHE A 208 -0.41 2.20 -2.87
CA PHE A 208 -0.33 3.61 -2.53
C PHE A 208 -1.55 4.09 -1.72
N LYS A 209 -2.79 3.74 -2.13
CA LYS A 209 -4.01 4.01 -1.37
C LYS A 209 -3.88 3.44 0.05
N GLY A 210 -3.41 2.20 0.20
CA GLY A 210 -3.19 1.52 1.48
C GLY A 210 -2.18 2.24 2.39
N GLU A 211 -0.96 2.51 1.89
CA GLU A 211 0.06 3.26 2.66
C GLU A 211 -0.43 4.67 3.06
N MET A 212 -1.11 5.38 2.15
CA MET A 212 -1.63 6.72 2.43
C MET A 212 -2.79 6.73 3.42
N SER A 213 -3.76 5.84 3.27
CA SER A 213 -4.86 5.68 4.23
C SER A 213 -4.32 5.30 5.60
N GLY A 214 -3.30 4.43 5.68
CA GLY A 214 -2.60 4.12 6.93
C GLY A 214 -1.90 5.33 7.58
N ARG A 215 -1.34 6.25 6.79
CA ARG A 215 -0.75 7.53 7.28
C ARG A 215 -1.84 8.50 7.75
N LEU A 216 -2.92 8.65 6.99
CA LEU A 216 -4.03 9.57 7.29
C LEU A 216 -4.86 9.11 8.49
N ALA A 217 -5.18 7.81 8.59
CA ALA A 217 -5.88 7.23 9.74
C ALA A 217 -5.10 7.45 11.05
N LYS A 218 -3.78 7.23 11.04
CA LYS A 218 -2.89 7.50 12.19
C LYS A 218 -2.84 8.97 12.64
N LYS A 219 -3.25 9.92 11.78
CA LYS A 219 -3.21 11.36 12.09
C LYS A 219 -4.59 11.98 12.36
N PHE A 220 -5.63 11.52 11.66
CA PHE A 220 -6.97 12.12 11.67
C PHE A 220 -8.05 11.19 12.26
N GLY A 221 -7.70 9.96 12.65
CA GLY A 221 -8.62 8.99 13.26
C GLY A 221 -9.76 8.53 12.33
N TYR A 222 -9.60 8.68 11.02
CA TYR A 222 -10.62 8.32 10.04
C TYR A 222 -10.37 6.92 9.49
N VAL A 223 -11.38 6.06 9.61
CA VAL A 223 -11.50 4.76 8.94
C VAL A 223 -12.86 4.76 8.28
N GLY A 224 -12.91 4.63 6.96
CA GLY A 224 -14.14 4.65 6.19
C GLY A 224 -13.84 4.68 4.69
N ASP A 225 -14.49 3.78 3.96
CA ASP A 225 -14.33 3.66 2.51
C ASP A 225 -14.81 4.91 1.79
N ASN A 226 -13.92 5.49 0.97
CA ASN A 226 -14.26 6.49 -0.03
C ASN A 226 -13.21 6.43 -1.15
N GLU A 227 -13.44 5.55 -2.12
CA GLU A 227 -12.57 5.44 -3.30
C GLU A 227 -12.51 6.77 -4.10
N ILE A 228 -13.61 7.53 -4.09
CA ILE A 228 -13.72 8.90 -4.63
C ILE A 228 -12.73 9.86 -3.96
N PHE A 229 -12.64 9.85 -2.62
CA PHE A 229 -11.70 10.68 -1.85
C PHE A 229 -10.25 10.38 -2.23
N CYS A 230 -9.91 9.11 -2.43
CA CYS A 230 -8.58 8.71 -2.89
C CYS A 230 -8.30 9.23 -4.31
N ASN A 231 -9.28 9.19 -5.22
CA ASN A 231 -9.12 9.65 -6.60
C ASN A 231 -8.95 11.18 -6.69
N ASP A 232 -9.77 11.96 -5.98
CA ASP A 232 -9.65 13.42 -5.86
C ASP A 232 -8.30 13.88 -5.26
N LEU A 233 -7.71 13.05 -4.40
CA LEU A 233 -6.41 13.28 -3.78
C LEU A 233 -5.27 12.88 -4.73
N LEU A 234 -5.43 11.76 -5.45
CA LEU A 234 -4.50 11.29 -6.48
C LEU A 234 -4.34 12.28 -7.64
N GLU A 235 -5.42 12.95 -8.07
CA GLU A 235 -5.35 13.97 -9.12
C GLU A 235 -4.50 15.17 -8.69
N LYS A 236 -4.76 15.72 -7.50
CA LYS A 236 -3.98 16.84 -6.92
C LYS A 236 -2.51 16.48 -6.68
N ILE A 237 -2.23 15.22 -6.36
CA ILE A 237 -0.85 14.71 -6.26
C ILE A 237 -0.21 14.60 -7.64
N SER A 238 -0.92 14.11 -8.66
CA SER A 238 -0.45 14.04 -10.05
C SER A 238 -0.04 15.42 -10.57
N ASP A 239 -0.87 16.45 -10.36
CA ASP A 239 -0.57 17.82 -10.79
C ASP A 239 0.67 18.39 -10.08
N TRP A 240 0.80 18.17 -8.76
CA TRP A 240 2.00 18.57 -8.05
C TRP A 240 3.27 17.82 -8.51
N VAL A 241 3.15 16.54 -8.92
CA VAL A 241 4.27 15.78 -9.48
C VAL A 241 4.71 16.36 -10.84
N LYS A 242 3.78 16.87 -11.66
CA LYS A 242 4.10 17.57 -12.91
C LYS A 242 4.89 18.86 -12.66
N ASP A 243 4.56 19.62 -11.61
CA ASP A 243 5.26 20.87 -11.24
C ASP A 243 6.70 20.66 -10.73
N ILE A 244 7.07 19.47 -10.25
CA ILE A 244 8.45 19.14 -9.82
C ILE A 244 9.25 18.38 -10.87
N LYS A 245 8.68 18.15 -12.05
CA LYS A 245 9.27 17.35 -13.13
C LYS A 245 10.55 18.00 -13.68
N GLY A 246 11.60 17.20 -13.88
CA GLY A 246 12.90 17.66 -14.39
C GLY A 246 13.80 18.38 -13.38
N ARG A 247 13.37 18.57 -12.12
CA ARG A 247 14.18 19.18 -11.04
C ARG A 247 14.31 18.26 -9.82
N PHE A 248 15.27 18.57 -8.95
CA PHE A 248 15.39 17.89 -7.66
C PHE A 248 14.41 18.48 -6.63
N LEU A 249 13.71 17.59 -5.94
CA LEU A 249 12.96 17.83 -4.71
C LEU A 249 13.88 17.70 -3.48
N SER A 250 13.81 18.63 -2.53
CA SER A 250 14.54 18.55 -1.24
C SER A 250 13.74 17.85 -0.13
N PRO A 251 14.38 17.47 1.00
CA PRO A 251 13.69 16.94 2.18
C PRO A 251 12.80 17.98 2.90
N GLU A 252 12.84 19.25 2.51
CA GLU A 252 12.00 20.33 3.02
C GLU A 252 10.75 20.42 2.15
N GLU A 253 10.92 20.47 0.83
CA GLU A 253 9.81 20.41 -0.13
C GLU A 253 9.02 19.10 0.00
N GLY A 254 9.68 17.98 0.31
CA GLY A 254 9.02 16.71 0.62
C GLY A 254 8.18 16.76 1.90
N LYS A 255 8.57 17.55 2.92
CA LYS A 255 7.73 17.79 4.11
C LYS A 255 6.52 18.67 3.75
N GLU A 256 6.76 19.73 2.98
CA GLU A 256 5.72 20.65 2.52
C GLU A 256 4.67 19.93 1.65
N PHE A 257 5.10 18.99 0.80
CA PHE A 257 4.21 18.10 0.05
C PHE A 257 3.28 17.31 0.98
N PHE A 258 3.81 16.57 1.96
CA PHE A 258 2.95 15.81 2.87
C PHE A 258 2.05 16.72 3.72
N GLN A 259 2.50 17.93 4.09
CA GLN A 259 1.63 18.92 4.74
C GLN A 259 0.49 19.41 3.83
N LYS A 260 0.73 19.58 2.52
CA LYS A 260 -0.32 19.90 1.53
C LYS A 260 -1.28 18.74 1.34
N VAL A 261 -0.79 17.50 1.24
CA VAL A 261 -1.61 16.29 1.14
C VAL A 261 -2.49 16.10 2.39
N GLU A 262 -1.94 16.33 3.59
CA GLU A 262 -2.70 16.33 4.85
C GLU A 262 -3.77 17.45 4.88
N LEU A 263 -3.46 18.64 4.36
CA LEU A 263 -4.42 19.74 4.25
C LEU A 263 -5.55 19.42 3.26
N TRP A 264 -5.22 18.90 2.07
CA TRP A 264 -6.20 18.46 1.07
C TRP A 264 -7.11 17.37 1.62
N ALA A 265 -6.54 16.36 2.28
CA ALA A 265 -7.28 15.30 2.98
C ALA A 265 -8.22 15.87 4.04
N SER A 266 -7.73 16.78 4.90
CA SER A 266 -8.55 17.44 5.93
C SER A 266 -9.70 18.26 5.32
N THR A 267 -9.46 18.96 4.20
CA THR A 267 -10.49 19.73 3.48
C THR A 267 -11.58 18.82 2.90
N LEU A 268 -11.18 17.73 2.23
CA LEU A 268 -12.11 16.76 1.65
C LEU A 268 -12.95 16.05 2.73
N CYS A 269 -12.33 15.60 3.83
CA CYS A 269 -13.06 15.05 4.98
C CYS A 269 -14.05 16.06 5.60
N GLY A 270 -13.73 17.37 5.56
CA GLY A 270 -14.64 18.43 6.01
C GLY A 270 -15.88 18.56 5.11
N ILE A 271 -15.70 18.47 3.79
CA ILE A 271 -16.78 18.52 2.80
C ILE A 271 -17.71 17.31 2.96
N GLU A 272 -17.16 16.09 3.04
CA GLU A 272 -17.95 14.86 3.24
C GLU A 272 -18.79 14.90 4.52
N ARG A 273 -18.21 15.37 5.64
CA ARG A 273 -18.92 15.54 6.91
C ARG A 273 -20.02 16.61 6.84
N GLY A 274 -19.88 17.59 5.95
CA GLY A 274 -20.91 18.58 5.64
C GLY A 274 -22.06 18.01 4.81
N VAL A 275 -21.73 17.22 3.77
CA VAL A 275 -22.71 16.55 2.89
C VAL A 275 -23.51 15.50 3.68
N LYS A 276 -22.85 14.63 4.45
CA LYS A 276 -23.50 13.63 5.33
C LYS A 276 -24.38 14.24 6.43
N LYS A 277 -24.28 15.56 6.68
CA LYS A 277 -25.16 16.32 7.59
C LYS A 277 -26.30 17.09 6.88
N GLY A 278 -26.54 16.84 5.59
CA GLY A 278 -27.68 17.39 4.84
C GLY A 278 -27.66 18.92 4.68
N ASN A 279 -26.49 19.55 4.83
CA ASN A 279 -26.39 21.00 4.99
C ASN A 279 -26.46 21.72 3.62
N LYS A 280 -27.68 22.08 3.20
CA LYS A 280 -28.04 22.57 1.85
C LYS A 280 -27.22 23.74 1.30
N GLY A 281 -26.48 24.48 2.13
CA GLY A 281 -25.55 25.52 1.67
C GLY A 281 -24.30 24.96 0.98
N ILE A 282 -23.82 23.78 1.39
CA ILE A 282 -22.55 23.19 0.91
C ILE A 282 -22.71 22.62 -0.50
N ASP A 283 -23.86 22.03 -0.82
CA ASP A 283 -24.20 21.54 -2.17
C ASP A 283 -24.12 22.66 -3.23
N LYS A 284 -24.39 23.91 -2.83
CA LYS A 284 -24.24 25.10 -3.69
C LYS A 284 -22.77 25.52 -3.87
N ILE A 285 -21.93 25.32 -2.85
CA ILE A 285 -20.49 25.64 -2.91
C ILE A 285 -19.73 24.60 -3.74
N ALA A 286 -20.03 23.31 -3.57
CA ALA A 286 -19.45 22.23 -4.38
C ALA A 286 -19.73 22.42 -5.88
N LYS A 287 -20.99 22.74 -6.23
CA LYS A 287 -21.40 23.03 -7.62
C LYS A 287 -20.81 24.34 -8.18
N GLN A 288 -20.37 25.26 -7.33
CA GLN A 288 -19.67 26.48 -7.76
C GLN A 288 -18.17 26.24 -7.96
N GLN A 289 -17.51 25.48 -7.08
CA GLN A 289 -16.06 25.21 -7.17
C GLN A 289 -15.66 24.37 -8.39
N HIS A 290 -16.56 23.56 -8.94
CA HIS A 290 -16.35 22.87 -10.23
C HIS A 290 -16.26 23.80 -11.46
N LYS A 291 -16.44 25.13 -11.32
CA LYS A 291 -16.42 26.07 -12.47
C LYS A 291 -15.26 27.07 -12.50
N ASP A 292 -14.58 27.35 -11.39
CA ASP A 292 -13.59 28.44 -11.30
C ASP A 292 -12.22 27.95 -10.77
N SER A 293 -11.43 27.28 -11.61
CA SER A 293 -10.10 26.75 -11.26
C SER A 293 -8.97 27.80 -11.18
N LYS A 294 -9.30 29.11 -11.23
CA LYS A 294 -8.33 30.18 -11.52
C LYS A 294 -7.94 31.08 -10.34
N THR A 295 -8.82 31.23 -9.34
CA THR A 295 -8.72 32.26 -8.29
C THR A 295 -7.71 31.97 -7.16
N LEU A 296 -7.22 30.74 -7.02
CA LEU A 296 -6.25 30.39 -5.96
C LEU A 296 -4.86 31.01 -6.16
N ASN A 297 -4.42 31.20 -7.41
CA ASN A 297 -3.13 31.83 -7.71
C ASN A 297 -3.12 33.35 -7.46
N GLU A 298 -4.27 34.00 -7.61
CA GLU A 298 -4.43 35.45 -7.40
C GLU A 298 -4.29 35.82 -5.90
N ILE A 299 -4.79 34.96 -5.01
CA ILE A 299 -4.61 35.08 -3.56
C ILE A 299 -3.11 35.00 -3.19
N HIS A 300 -2.35 34.10 -3.82
CA HIS A 300 -0.92 33.97 -3.56
C HIS A 300 -0.11 35.18 -4.08
N ALA A 301 -0.53 35.78 -5.19
CA ALA A 301 0.08 37.00 -5.72
C ALA A 301 -0.09 38.19 -4.76
N ALA A 302 -1.29 38.38 -4.20
CA ALA A 302 -1.59 39.45 -3.26
C ALA A 302 -0.72 39.39 -1.98
N VAL A 303 -0.54 38.20 -1.39
CA VAL A 303 0.30 38.00 -0.21
C VAL A 303 1.79 38.26 -0.49
N THR A 304 2.25 37.97 -1.72
CA THR A 304 3.65 38.16 -2.11
C THR A 304 4.01 39.65 -2.27
N ALA A 305 3.05 40.49 -2.66
CA ALA A 305 3.27 41.92 -2.92
C ALA A 305 3.52 42.78 -1.66
N GLN A 306 3.06 42.36 -0.47
CA GLN A 306 3.16 43.18 0.75
C GLN A 306 4.55 43.18 1.43
N ASN A 307 5.44 42.25 1.11
CA ASN A 307 6.68 42.03 1.86
C ASN A 307 7.90 42.88 1.43
N ASN A 308 7.73 43.92 0.58
CA ASN A 308 8.85 44.74 0.09
C ASN A 308 8.58 46.25 0.10
N LYS A 309 8.95 46.91 1.22
CA LYS A 309 9.39 48.33 1.28
C LYS A 309 10.14 48.61 2.59
N GLN A 310 11.07 49.57 2.56
CA GLN A 310 12.11 49.75 3.59
C GLN A 310 11.79 50.84 4.64
N ARG A 311 12.59 50.86 5.74
CA ARG A 311 12.52 51.79 6.88
C ARG A 311 12.87 53.25 6.50
N PRO A 312 12.51 54.23 7.35
CA PRO A 312 13.54 54.85 8.21
C PRO A 312 13.08 55.14 9.68
N HIS A 313 13.96 55.76 10.49
CA HIS A 313 13.83 55.98 11.95
C HIS A 313 13.45 57.44 12.35
N LYS A 314 12.74 57.63 13.49
CA LYS A 314 13.19 58.42 14.69
C LYS A 314 12.15 58.46 15.86
N LYS A 315 12.62 58.83 17.07
CA LYS A 315 11.92 59.11 18.37
C LYS A 315 11.65 60.64 18.52
N PRO A 316 11.03 61.25 19.59
CA PRO A 316 10.81 60.77 21.00
C PRO A 316 9.50 61.21 21.79
N TYR A 317 9.35 60.64 23.02
CA TYR A 317 8.76 61.13 24.30
C TYR A 317 7.46 61.98 24.45
N GLY A 318 6.57 61.59 25.39
CA GLY A 318 5.91 62.53 26.35
C GLY A 318 4.41 62.36 26.68
N PRO A 319 3.90 62.78 27.88
CA PRO A 319 3.21 61.85 28.82
C PRO A 319 1.92 62.34 29.58
N ARG A 320 1.37 61.50 30.51
CA ARG A 320 0.39 61.75 31.64
C ARG A 320 -1.13 61.87 31.29
N ASP A 321 -2.15 61.66 32.17
CA ASP A 321 -2.29 61.09 33.55
C ASP A 321 -3.78 60.71 33.92
N LYS A 322 -4.01 59.68 34.81
CA LYS A 322 -5.02 59.47 35.93
C LYS A 322 -6.55 59.87 35.79
N LYS A 323 -7.58 59.39 36.56
CA LYS A 323 -7.76 58.49 37.77
C LYS A 323 -9.24 58.04 38.03
N SER A 324 -9.46 57.18 39.05
CA SER A 324 -10.66 56.94 39.94
C SER A 324 -11.75 55.89 39.54
N LYS A 325 -12.70 55.49 40.42
CA LYS A 325 -12.76 54.55 41.61
C LYS A 325 -14.26 54.06 41.72
N ALA A 326 -14.83 53.17 42.55
CA ALA A 326 -14.50 52.41 43.79
C ALA A 326 -15.52 51.25 44.07
N ARG A 327 -15.47 50.66 45.29
CA ARG A 327 -16.39 49.72 45.98
C ARG A 327 -16.29 48.22 45.60
N GLU A 328 -15.99 47.26 46.50
CA GLU A 328 -16.44 46.93 47.90
C GLU A 328 -17.70 46.01 47.86
N GLU A 329 -17.83 44.86 48.56
CA GLU A 329 -17.06 44.22 49.67
C GLU A 329 -17.42 42.70 49.82
N GLY A 330 -16.65 41.89 50.58
CA GLY A 330 -17.09 40.54 51.05
C GLY A 330 -16.03 39.42 51.01
N ASP A 331 -15.51 39.01 52.17
CA ASP A 331 -14.23 38.28 52.30
C ASP A 331 -14.30 36.96 53.11
N ILE A 332 -13.34 36.05 52.87
CA ILE A 332 -12.68 35.17 53.89
C ILE A 332 -11.19 35.09 53.51
N GLU A 333 -10.30 35.15 54.51
CA GLU A 333 -8.84 35.34 54.37
C GLU A 333 -8.01 34.06 54.53
N GLU A 334 -6.89 33.97 53.80
CA GLU A 334 -5.49 33.87 54.29
C GLU A 334 -4.57 33.79 53.05
N SER A 335 -3.76 34.82 52.75
CA SER A 335 -2.44 35.12 53.34
C SER A 335 -1.34 34.14 52.86
N ASP A 336 -0.27 34.54 52.17
CA ASP A 336 0.13 35.89 51.73
C ASP A 336 0.59 35.97 50.28
N GLU A 337 0.07 36.98 49.57
CA GLU A 337 0.62 37.49 48.31
C GLU A 337 0.76 39.01 48.44
N PHE A 338 1.84 39.49 49.07
CA PHE A 338 2.20 40.91 49.14
C PHE A 338 3.73 41.10 49.23
N ASP A 339 4.32 42.20 48.75
CA ASP A 339 3.70 43.30 48.00
C ASP A 339 3.90 43.18 46.48
N GLU A 340 2.78 43.29 45.78
CA GLU A 340 2.64 43.46 44.34
C GLU A 340 3.50 44.61 43.80
N ILE A 341 3.54 45.72 44.52
CA ILE A 341 4.09 47.01 44.08
C ILE A 341 5.62 46.97 43.96
N GLU A 342 6.32 46.22 44.83
CA GLU A 342 7.79 46.12 44.77
C GLU A 342 8.28 45.18 43.66
N ALA A 343 7.64 44.02 43.49
CA ALA A 343 7.93 43.11 42.39
C ALA A 343 7.75 43.80 41.02
N LEU A 344 6.78 44.71 40.95
CA LEU A 344 6.49 45.52 39.78
C LEU A 344 7.66 46.40 39.32
N GLU A 345 8.33 47.10 40.23
CA GLU A 345 9.43 47.99 39.87
C GLU A 345 10.70 47.22 39.47
N PHE A 346 10.91 46.03 40.05
CA PHE A 346 12.03 45.17 39.72
C PHE A 346 11.93 44.63 38.28
N VAL A 347 10.77 44.12 37.86
CA VAL A 347 10.53 43.63 36.50
C VAL A 347 10.67 44.76 35.46
N LYS A 348 10.14 45.95 35.76
CA LYS A 348 10.23 47.14 34.89
C LYS A 348 11.69 47.59 34.70
N ARG A 349 12.53 47.54 35.76
CA ARG A 349 13.99 47.78 35.67
C ARG A 349 14.72 46.72 34.83
N ALA A 350 14.42 45.44 35.01
CA ALA A 350 15.14 44.35 34.33
C ALA A 350 14.93 44.30 32.81
N LEU A 351 13.78 44.79 32.31
CA LEU A 351 13.42 44.81 30.89
C LEU A 351 13.60 46.17 30.20
N ASN A 352 14.00 47.21 30.94
CA ASN A 352 14.16 48.59 30.47
C ASN A 352 12.90 49.15 29.77
N ILE A 353 11.73 48.90 30.37
CA ILE A 353 10.43 49.40 29.90
C ILE A 353 10.04 50.60 30.78
N GLU A 354 9.90 51.78 30.18
CA GLU A 354 9.48 53.00 30.89
C GLU A 354 8.02 52.86 31.37
N ASN A 355 7.87 52.50 32.65
CA ASN A 355 6.67 52.51 33.50
C ASN A 355 5.32 52.90 32.86
N ASN A 356 4.48 51.91 32.50
CA ASN A 356 3.00 52.04 32.56
C ASN A 356 2.16 50.73 32.47
N LEU A 357 2.74 49.55 32.69
CA LEU A 357 1.95 48.32 32.92
C LEU A 357 1.21 48.37 34.27
N GLN A 358 -0.04 47.91 34.29
CA GLN A 358 -0.91 47.89 35.48
C GLN A 358 -0.57 46.72 36.41
N ASN A 359 -0.88 46.87 37.71
CA ASN A 359 -0.25 46.05 38.73
C ASN A 359 -0.65 44.56 38.70
N LYS A 360 -1.91 44.26 38.38
CA LYS A 360 -2.51 42.93 38.54
C LYS A 360 -1.87 41.81 37.70
N GLU A 361 -1.15 42.17 36.64
CA GLU A 361 -0.44 41.20 35.78
C GLU A 361 0.92 40.76 36.34
N ILE A 362 1.50 41.50 37.29
CA ILE A 362 2.88 41.30 37.74
C ILE A 362 2.96 40.67 39.15
N LYS A 363 1.88 40.74 39.94
CA LYS A 363 1.72 39.94 41.18
C LYS A 363 1.84 38.44 40.92
N LYS A 364 1.01 37.98 39.97
CA LYS A 364 0.99 36.60 39.48
C LYS A 364 2.36 36.12 38.97
N LEU A 365 3.10 37.03 38.33
CA LEU A 365 4.45 36.80 37.81
C LEU A 365 5.51 36.71 38.93
N ALA A 366 5.24 37.22 40.13
CA ALA A 366 6.11 37.12 41.30
C ALA A 366 5.97 35.78 42.02
N GLN A 367 4.73 35.28 42.20
CA GLN A 367 4.50 33.93 42.77
C GLN A 367 5.12 32.83 41.91
N GLU A 368 4.96 32.90 40.59
CA GLU A 368 5.44 31.86 39.64
C GLU A 368 6.99 31.73 39.55
N LEU A 369 7.77 32.58 40.24
CA LEU A 369 9.24 32.61 40.15
C LEU A 369 10.01 32.12 41.38
N GLN A 370 9.37 31.86 42.52
CA GLN A 370 10.04 31.95 43.83
C GLN A 370 11.07 30.84 44.18
N TYR A 371 11.11 29.71 43.46
CA TYR A 371 11.95 28.53 43.84
C TYR A 371 12.94 28.02 42.77
N SER A 372 12.97 28.59 41.56
CA SER A 372 13.60 27.91 40.40
C SER A 372 15.06 28.29 40.08
N GLN A 373 15.47 29.55 40.28
CA GLN A 373 16.79 30.02 39.80
C GLN A 373 17.93 29.88 40.82
N LEU A 374 17.65 29.79 42.13
CA LEU A 374 18.71 29.80 43.15
C LEU A 374 19.52 28.50 43.17
N ALA A 375 18.85 27.34 43.03
CA ALA A 375 19.50 26.03 42.94
C ALA A 375 20.39 25.91 41.69
N LEU A 376 19.91 26.38 40.54
CA LEU A 376 20.71 26.48 39.30
C LEU A 376 21.93 27.38 39.47
N LYS A 377 21.83 28.46 40.26
CA LYS A 377 22.96 29.32 40.59
C LYS A 377 23.98 28.59 41.46
N LEU A 378 23.55 28.03 42.60
CA LEU A 378 24.42 27.33 43.56
C LEU A 378 25.21 26.17 42.91
N ALA A 379 24.55 25.34 42.08
CA ALA A 379 25.23 24.28 41.35
C ALA A 379 26.33 24.85 40.44
N VAL A 380 26.05 25.91 39.69
CA VAL A 380 27.03 26.57 38.80
C VAL A 380 28.17 27.23 39.57
N THR A 381 27.91 27.86 40.74
CA THR A 381 28.98 28.44 41.57
C THR A 381 29.92 27.34 42.09
N TYR A 382 29.37 26.28 42.68
CA TYR A 382 30.15 25.17 43.25
C TYR A 382 31.02 24.45 42.19
N ILE A 383 30.46 24.25 40.98
CA ILE A 383 31.17 23.69 39.81
C ILE A 383 32.24 24.65 39.24
N SER A 384 32.19 25.95 39.57
CA SER A 384 33.10 26.99 39.07
C SER A 384 34.21 27.38 40.04
N GLU A 385 33.96 27.31 41.35
CA GLU A 385 34.91 27.70 42.40
C GLU A 385 35.97 26.62 42.64
N GLU A 386 35.58 25.34 42.66
CA GLU A 386 36.57 24.27 42.57
C GLU A 386 37.12 24.15 41.15
N ASN A 387 38.44 24.34 40.99
CA ASN A 387 39.13 24.32 39.70
C ASN A 387 39.34 22.88 39.14
N ILE A 388 38.27 22.07 39.13
CA ILE A 388 38.32 20.64 38.80
C ILE A 388 38.77 20.43 37.35
N VAL A 389 39.97 19.87 37.20
CA VAL A 389 40.48 19.43 35.90
C VAL A 389 39.84 18.09 35.54
N PHE A 390 39.06 18.07 34.47
CA PHE A 390 38.53 16.84 33.91
C PHE A 390 39.60 16.11 33.10
N SER A 391 39.88 14.85 33.49
CA SER A 391 40.82 13.94 32.83
C SER A 391 40.10 12.67 32.37
N HIS A 392 39.75 12.60 31.08
CA HIS A 392 39.43 11.31 30.47
C HIS A 392 40.71 10.44 30.41
N ARG A 393 40.56 9.12 30.57
CA ARG A 393 41.64 8.15 30.34
C ARG A 393 42.24 8.38 28.95
N GLY A 394 43.54 8.68 28.88
CA GLY A 394 44.30 8.78 27.63
C GLY A 394 44.82 10.17 27.26
N ARG A 395 43.95 11.14 26.91
CA ARG A 395 44.40 12.38 26.21
C ARG A 395 43.68 13.68 26.62
N LYS A 396 44.52 14.69 26.94
CA LYS A 396 44.26 16.12 27.26
C LYS A 396 43.38 16.43 28.50
N ARG A 397 43.96 17.24 29.40
CA ARG A 397 43.27 17.97 30.47
C ARG A 397 42.33 19.03 29.86
N ILE A 398 41.09 19.14 30.33
CA ILE A 398 40.12 20.17 29.92
C ILE A 398 39.70 20.98 31.15
N ARG A 399 39.75 22.33 31.04
CA ARG A 399 39.25 23.26 32.08
C ARG A 399 37.72 23.37 32.03
N VAL A 400 37.07 23.61 33.17
CA VAL A 400 35.60 23.67 33.30
C VAL A 400 34.93 24.53 32.22
N GLY A 401 35.38 25.78 31.98
CA GLY A 401 34.82 26.65 30.93
C GLY A 401 34.93 26.11 29.49
N GLY A 402 35.89 25.21 29.21
CA GLY A 402 35.98 24.47 27.95
C GLY A 402 35.08 23.23 27.91
N TYR A 403 34.78 22.65 29.07
CA TYR A 403 33.80 21.56 29.22
C TYR A 403 32.36 22.08 29.11
N LEU A 404 32.06 23.22 29.75
CA LEU A 404 30.79 23.94 29.61
C LEU A 404 30.50 24.28 28.15
N LYS A 405 31.45 24.89 27.42
CA LYS A 405 31.32 25.16 25.97
C LYS A 405 31.16 23.92 25.09
N LYS A 406 31.59 22.74 25.57
CA LYS A 406 31.33 21.45 24.91
C LYS A 406 29.93 20.94 25.24
N CYS A 407 29.44 21.13 26.47
CA CYS A 407 28.09 20.78 26.91
C CYS A 407 27.04 21.69 26.27
N GLU A 408 27.27 23.00 26.19
CA GLU A 408 26.46 23.97 25.43
C GLU A 408 26.31 23.50 23.97
N LYS A 409 27.41 23.19 23.27
CA LYS A 409 27.38 22.68 21.89
C LYS A 409 26.76 21.30 21.70
N ILE A 410 26.53 20.55 22.79
CA ILE A 410 25.80 19.28 22.77
C ILE A 410 24.32 19.54 23.06
N ALA A 411 24.00 20.42 24.02
CA ALA A 411 22.66 20.92 24.28
C ALA A 411 22.06 21.54 23.01
N GLU A 412 22.80 22.43 22.33
CA GLU A 412 22.39 23.07 21.08
C GLU A 412 22.29 22.13 19.87
N LYS A 413 22.74 20.87 19.99
CA LYS A 413 22.54 19.82 19.00
C LYS A 413 21.40 18.85 19.32
N LEU A 414 20.96 18.79 20.57
CA LEU A 414 19.90 17.89 21.05
C LEU A 414 18.59 18.65 21.31
N LEU A 415 18.68 19.94 21.63
CA LEU A 415 17.54 20.85 21.83
C LEU A 415 17.05 21.49 20.51
N ASP A 416 17.47 20.97 19.35
CA ASP A 416 16.96 21.37 18.02
C ASP A 416 15.60 20.72 17.76
N PHE A 417 14.64 21.01 18.65
CA PHE A 417 13.29 20.50 18.61
C PHE A 417 12.54 21.02 17.38
N LYS A 418 11.63 20.18 16.86
CA LYS A 418 10.64 20.62 15.87
C LYS A 418 9.88 21.83 16.41
N SER A 419 9.60 22.77 15.50
CA SER A 419 9.17 24.13 15.81
C SER A 419 7.93 24.23 16.70
N GLU A 420 8.10 24.86 17.87
CA GLU A 420 7.20 25.93 18.32
C GLU A 420 7.93 26.89 19.30
N TYR A 421 8.72 26.35 20.23
CA TYR A 421 9.41 27.15 21.26
C TYR A 421 10.80 27.64 20.85
N LYS A 422 10.90 28.85 20.32
CA LYS A 422 12.19 29.54 20.14
C LYS A 422 12.74 30.04 21.48
N SER A 423 13.90 29.49 21.86
CA SER A 423 14.78 29.96 22.92
C SER A 423 14.15 30.13 24.32
N ASP A 424 13.77 29.02 24.95
CA ASP A 424 13.81 28.99 26.41
C ASP A 424 15.27 28.87 26.90
N ARG A 425 15.66 29.77 27.81
CA ARG A 425 16.97 29.81 28.44
C ARG A 425 17.04 28.84 29.63
N TYR A 426 15.90 28.51 30.24
CA TYR A 426 15.76 27.61 31.37
C TYR A 426 16.00 26.16 30.95
N ALA A 427 15.34 25.67 29.89
CA ALA A 427 15.59 24.35 29.31
C ALA A 427 17.08 24.08 28.96
N LYS A 428 17.78 25.08 28.38
CA LYS A 428 19.23 24.99 28.14
C LYS A 428 20.03 24.84 29.44
N ALA A 429 19.73 25.64 30.45
CA ALA A 429 20.41 25.59 31.75
C ALA A 429 20.17 24.24 32.46
N THR A 430 18.93 23.77 32.51
CA THR A 430 18.54 22.48 33.09
C THR A 430 19.28 21.32 32.43
N PHE A 431 19.33 21.26 31.09
CA PHE A 431 20.09 20.23 30.36
C PHE A 431 21.59 20.27 30.70
N ILE A 432 22.20 21.45 30.74
CA ILE A 432 23.64 21.60 31.01
C ILE A 432 23.98 21.12 32.42
N THR A 433 23.19 21.50 33.43
CA THR A 433 23.42 21.10 34.82
C THR A 433 23.19 19.59 35.01
N TRP A 434 22.11 19.01 34.46
CA TRP A 434 21.89 17.55 34.44
C TRP A 434 23.08 16.80 33.85
N LYS A 435 23.59 17.28 32.72
CA LYS A 435 24.72 16.67 32.03
C LYS A 435 25.98 16.65 32.90
N ILE A 436 26.28 17.75 33.60
CA ILE A 436 27.44 17.81 34.49
C ILE A 436 27.27 16.85 35.67
N THR A 437 26.08 16.78 36.28
CA THR A 437 25.82 15.84 37.40
C THR A 437 25.93 14.38 36.97
N ILE A 438 25.43 14.01 35.78
CA ILE A 438 25.60 12.65 35.22
C ILE A 438 27.08 12.36 34.94
N ASP A 439 27.78 13.27 34.26
CA ASP A 439 29.22 13.10 33.97
C ASP A 439 30.09 13.09 35.26
N ALA A 440 29.61 13.66 36.36
CA ALA A 440 30.24 13.64 37.68
C ALA A 440 30.04 12.30 38.42
N ILE A 441 28.82 11.74 38.38
CA ILE A 441 28.48 10.41 38.92
C ILE A 441 29.25 9.32 38.17
N VAL A 442 29.27 9.37 36.83
CA VAL A 442 30.03 8.42 35.98
C VAL A 442 31.55 8.47 36.25
N GLN A 443 32.06 9.56 36.83
CA GLN A 443 33.47 9.67 37.26
C GLN A 443 33.72 9.26 38.72
N LYS A 444 32.70 8.80 39.46
CA LYS A 444 32.75 8.48 40.89
C LYS A 444 33.33 9.60 41.77
N LYS A 445 33.07 10.86 41.40
CA LYS A 445 33.65 12.03 42.08
C LYS A 445 32.76 12.68 43.15
N PHE A 446 31.46 12.38 43.13
CA PHE A 446 30.47 12.95 44.04
C PHE A 446 29.55 11.83 44.53
N GLY A 447 29.12 11.92 45.79
CA GLY A 447 28.39 10.87 46.49
C GLY A 447 26.87 11.02 46.37
N PRO A 448 26.09 10.69 47.43
CA PRO A 448 24.63 10.75 47.40
C PRO A 448 24.11 12.17 47.12
N GLU A 449 24.90 13.21 47.36
CA GLU A 449 24.55 14.60 47.07
C GLU A 449 24.30 14.82 45.56
N ALA A 450 25.01 14.09 44.70
CA ALA A 450 24.79 14.14 43.25
C ALA A 450 23.54 13.38 42.81
N LEU A 451 23.11 12.35 43.56
CA LEU A 451 21.77 11.79 43.39
C LEU A 451 20.72 12.83 43.79
N SER A 452 20.84 13.46 44.96
CA SER A 452 19.84 14.43 45.41
C SER A 452 19.74 15.68 44.52
N ILE A 453 20.81 16.09 43.84
CA ILE A 453 20.75 17.11 42.78
C ILE A 453 19.95 16.61 41.56
N LEU A 454 20.11 15.34 41.14
CA LEU A 454 19.27 14.76 40.09
C LEU A 454 17.81 14.58 40.53
N GLU A 455 17.57 14.17 41.78
CA GLU A 455 16.23 13.99 42.39
C GLU A 455 15.44 15.31 42.37
N ILE A 456 16.07 16.41 42.82
CA ILE A 456 15.49 17.77 42.75
C ILE A 456 15.26 18.20 41.29
N MET A 457 16.23 18.00 40.41
CA MET A 457 16.10 18.45 39.02
C MET A 457 15.12 17.61 38.18
N ALA A 458 14.87 16.35 38.53
CA ALA A 458 13.82 15.54 37.92
C ALA A 458 12.42 16.04 38.30
N TYR A 459 12.24 16.44 39.56
CA TYR A 459 10.99 17.02 40.06
C TYR A 459 10.62 18.35 39.37
N PHE A 460 11.61 19.21 39.08
CA PHE A 460 11.41 20.48 38.37
C PHE A 460 11.57 20.40 36.84
N SER A 461 11.63 19.20 36.26
CA SER A 461 11.77 19.00 34.82
C SER A 461 10.43 19.20 34.10
N PRO A 462 10.34 19.99 33.02
CA PRO A 462 9.19 19.97 32.13
C PRO A 462 8.92 18.55 31.59
N ASN A 463 7.65 18.23 31.31
CA ASN A 463 7.11 16.95 30.80
C ASN A 463 7.69 16.43 29.45
N GLU A 464 8.80 17.01 29.01
CA GLU A 464 9.33 17.04 27.64
C GLU A 464 10.84 16.76 27.58
N ILE A 465 11.59 16.76 28.71
CA ILE A 465 13.02 16.39 28.69
C ILE A 465 13.16 14.87 28.52
N TYR A 466 13.76 14.45 27.40
CA TYR A 466 13.97 13.05 27.06
C TYR A 466 15.15 12.45 27.85
N ILE A 467 14.88 12.08 29.11
CA ILE A 467 15.74 11.23 29.98
C ILE A 467 16.36 10.10 29.14
N GLU A 468 15.52 9.41 28.37
CA GLU A 468 15.86 8.31 27.46
C GLU A 468 17.07 8.61 26.57
N GLU A 469 17.13 9.76 25.91
CA GLU A 469 18.14 10.05 24.88
C GLU A 469 19.49 10.41 25.51
N ILE A 470 19.48 11.02 26.71
CA ILE A 470 20.68 11.34 27.50
C ILE A 470 21.30 10.05 28.07
N PHE A 471 20.49 9.22 28.74
CA PHE A 471 20.96 7.95 29.31
C PHE A 471 21.39 6.95 28.23
N SER A 472 20.69 6.90 27.09
CA SER A 472 21.05 6.03 25.97
C SER A 472 22.43 6.33 25.40
N GLN A 473 22.78 7.62 25.27
CA GLN A 473 24.05 8.07 24.69
C GLN A 473 25.23 8.04 25.68
N GLN A 474 25.00 8.33 26.97
CA GLN A 474 26.10 8.40 27.95
C GLN A 474 26.41 7.06 28.62
N VAL A 475 25.38 6.26 28.94
CA VAL A 475 25.55 4.99 29.68
C VAL A 475 25.73 3.82 28.72
N ALA A 476 26.70 3.92 27.82
CA ALA A 476 26.94 2.91 26.77
C ALA A 476 27.66 1.65 27.29
N ASN A 477 28.65 1.83 28.17
CA ASN A 477 29.66 0.81 28.51
C ASN A 477 29.91 0.63 30.03
N ASP A 478 29.12 1.27 30.89
CA ASP A 478 29.30 1.20 32.36
C ASP A 478 28.11 0.48 33.01
N LYS A 479 28.40 -0.59 33.75
CA LYS A 479 27.42 -1.49 34.37
C LYS A 479 26.79 -0.90 35.63
N GLU A 480 27.51 -0.04 36.35
CA GLU A 480 27.10 0.53 37.64
C GLU A 480 26.25 1.78 37.39
N ALA A 481 26.65 2.63 36.45
CA ALA A 481 25.82 3.74 35.99
C ALA A 481 24.53 3.26 35.30
N LEU A 482 24.53 2.08 34.67
CA LEU A 482 23.33 1.48 34.09
C LEU A 482 22.37 0.95 35.17
N TRP A 483 22.91 0.44 36.29
CA TRP A 483 22.09 0.03 37.45
C TRP A 483 21.45 1.23 38.15
N ASN A 484 22.22 2.29 38.43
CA ASN A 484 21.72 3.49 39.09
C ASN A 484 20.63 4.19 38.25
N ALA A 485 20.68 4.05 36.91
CA ALA A 485 19.61 4.50 36.02
C ALA A 485 18.29 3.71 36.22
N VAL A 486 18.36 2.41 36.51
CA VAL A 486 17.17 1.60 36.87
C VAL A 486 16.61 2.07 38.20
N GLU A 487 17.45 2.33 39.20
CA GLU A 487 16.99 2.79 40.52
C GLU A 487 16.34 4.19 40.47
N LEU A 488 16.90 5.12 39.68
CA LEU A 488 16.29 6.43 39.42
C LEU A 488 14.92 6.30 38.73
N LEU A 489 14.79 5.42 37.74
CA LEU A 489 13.50 5.12 37.10
C LEU A 489 12.51 4.43 38.07
N ASN A 490 13.01 3.64 39.02
CA ASN A 490 12.21 2.97 40.04
C ASN A 490 11.66 3.94 41.10
N ARG A 491 12.38 5.03 41.42
CA ARG A 491 11.92 6.08 42.34
C ARG A 491 10.98 7.10 41.69
N TYR A 492 11.15 7.39 40.39
CA TYR A 492 10.38 8.43 39.66
C TYR A 492 9.37 7.83 38.69
N SER A 493 8.28 7.28 39.24
CA SER A 493 7.20 6.59 38.50
C SER A 493 6.38 7.46 37.53
N MET A 494 6.68 8.75 37.39
CA MET A 494 5.89 9.70 36.58
C MET A 494 6.75 10.50 35.60
N ILE A 495 6.61 10.20 34.30
CA ILE A 495 6.45 11.15 33.17
C ILE A 495 6.13 10.32 31.90
N LYS A 496 4.89 10.43 31.38
CA LYS A 496 4.37 9.77 30.16
C LYS A 496 4.52 8.22 30.12
N LEU A 497 3.66 7.50 30.86
CA LEU A 497 3.64 6.03 31.06
C LEU A 497 3.99 5.16 29.84
N ARG A 498 3.39 5.40 28.66
CA ARG A 498 3.66 4.60 27.44
C ARG A 498 5.13 4.65 27.00
N LYS A 499 5.88 5.70 27.36
CA LYS A 499 7.34 5.76 27.17
C LYS A 499 8.11 4.96 28.22
N GLY A 500 7.61 4.87 29.47
CA GLY A 500 8.24 4.09 30.54
C GLY A 500 8.40 2.62 30.17
N VAL A 501 7.33 1.97 29.71
CA VAL A 501 7.37 0.56 29.26
C VAL A 501 8.32 0.38 28.06
N VAL A 502 8.33 1.32 27.10
CA VAL A 502 9.26 1.32 25.96
C VAL A 502 10.72 1.50 26.40
N ASN A 503 10.98 2.35 27.39
CA ASN A 503 12.32 2.58 27.95
C ASN A 503 12.83 1.34 28.69
N ILE A 504 11.97 0.69 29.47
CA ILE A 504 12.31 -0.55 30.19
C ILE A 504 12.50 -1.70 29.19
N TYR A 505 11.71 -1.78 28.12
CA TYR A 505 11.98 -2.75 27.06
C TYR A 505 13.33 -2.50 26.35
N ARG A 506 13.67 -1.25 26.05
CA ARG A 506 14.99 -0.86 25.51
C ARG A 506 16.13 -1.14 26.50
N LEU A 507 15.88 -1.02 27.80
CA LEU A 507 16.80 -1.37 28.88
C LEU A 507 17.02 -2.90 28.94
N VAL A 508 15.95 -3.71 28.96
CA VAL A 508 16.00 -5.18 28.88
C VAL A 508 16.79 -5.62 27.66
N GLN A 509 16.45 -5.13 26.46
CA GLN A 509 17.22 -5.40 25.24
C GLN A 509 18.71 -5.07 25.40
N LYS A 510 19.05 -3.96 26.07
CA LYS A 510 20.44 -3.52 26.27
C LYS A 510 21.18 -4.37 27.30
N VAL A 511 20.54 -4.73 28.42
CA VAL A 511 21.07 -5.62 29.47
C VAL A 511 21.37 -7.00 28.87
N THR A 512 20.42 -7.60 28.13
CA THR A 512 20.60 -8.90 27.49
C THR A 512 21.63 -8.86 26.35
N ARG A 513 21.63 -7.81 25.51
CA ARG A 513 22.65 -7.63 24.44
C ARG A 513 24.07 -7.48 25.00
N LEU A 514 24.22 -6.86 26.17
CA LEU A 514 25.50 -6.72 26.86
C LEU A 514 25.96 -8.01 27.57
N LYS A 515 25.17 -9.09 27.54
CA LYS A 515 25.43 -10.37 28.24
C LYS A 515 25.84 -10.15 29.70
N LEU A 516 25.06 -9.37 30.44
CA LEU A 516 25.30 -9.10 31.87
C LEU A 516 24.91 -10.31 32.74
N GLN A 517 25.57 -11.46 32.52
CA GLN A 517 25.28 -12.78 33.08
C GLN A 517 25.64 -12.94 34.58
N GLU A 518 25.38 -11.92 35.40
CA GLU A 518 25.25 -12.10 36.85
C GLU A 518 23.81 -12.53 37.16
N LYS A 519 23.65 -13.80 37.57
CA LYS A 519 22.38 -14.31 38.11
C LYS A 519 21.86 -13.35 39.19
N GLY A 520 20.57 -13.05 39.15
CA GLY A 520 19.92 -12.01 39.94
C GLY A 520 19.60 -10.74 39.16
N ARG A 521 20.57 -10.08 38.50
CA ARG A 521 20.32 -8.73 37.94
C ARG A 521 19.43 -8.71 36.69
N GLU A 522 19.63 -9.63 35.75
CA GLU A 522 18.76 -9.71 34.56
C GLU A 522 17.33 -10.09 34.96
N GLU A 523 17.21 -11.01 35.93
CA GLU A 523 15.93 -11.44 36.49
C GLU A 523 15.21 -10.31 37.23
N GLU A 524 15.89 -9.53 38.07
CA GLU A 524 15.29 -8.40 38.80
C GLU A 524 14.79 -7.29 37.85
N VAL A 525 15.46 -7.08 36.71
CA VAL A 525 14.99 -6.16 35.66
C VAL A 525 13.77 -6.72 34.92
N LEU A 526 13.72 -8.03 34.66
CA LEU A 526 12.55 -8.69 34.07
C LEU A 526 11.35 -8.71 35.03
N ARG A 527 11.60 -8.96 36.32
CA ARG A 527 10.63 -8.88 37.43
C ARG A 527 9.96 -7.50 37.47
N LYS A 528 10.77 -6.43 37.51
CA LYS A 528 10.29 -5.03 37.46
C LYS A 528 9.58 -4.69 36.15
N ALA A 529 9.98 -5.27 35.02
CA ALA A 529 9.26 -5.12 33.76
C ALA A 529 7.86 -5.77 33.83
N LEU A 530 7.75 -6.97 34.44
CA LEU A 530 6.47 -7.65 34.64
C LEU A 530 5.57 -6.94 35.66
N GLU A 531 6.12 -6.44 36.77
CA GLU A 531 5.41 -5.61 37.76
C GLU A 531 4.76 -4.38 37.10
N LEU A 532 5.50 -3.71 36.20
CA LEU A 532 5.01 -2.52 35.48
C LEU A 532 4.07 -2.82 34.30
N ILE A 533 4.06 -4.07 33.80
CA ILE A 533 3.01 -4.56 32.89
C ILE A 533 1.75 -4.96 33.69
N ASN A 534 1.90 -5.48 34.92
CA ASN A 534 0.78 -5.89 35.80
C ASN A 534 0.02 -4.71 36.43
N SER A 535 0.67 -3.58 36.67
CA SER A 535 0.14 -2.52 37.56
C SER A 535 -0.76 -1.45 36.90
N TYR A 536 -1.00 -1.49 35.57
CA TYR A 536 -1.71 -0.40 34.88
C TYR A 536 -2.69 -0.85 33.76
N ASP A 537 -3.94 -0.39 33.83
CA ASP A 537 -5.03 -0.59 32.83
C ASP A 537 -4.83 0.26 31.56
N VAL A 538 -3.71 0.06 30.87
CA VAL A 538 -3.32 0.82 29.66
C VAL A 538 -3.00 -0.14 28.50
N LEU A 539 -3.38 0.25 27.28
CA LEU A 539 -3.03 -0.43 26.04
C LEU A 539 -1.49 -0.41 25.80
N ILE A 540 -0.81 -1.39 26.38
CA ILE A 540 0.58 -1.74 26.06
C ILE A 540 0.60 -2.41 24.68
N ASP A 541 1.70 -2.23 23.96
CA ASP A 541 1.92 -2.84 22.65
C ASP A 541 2.21 -4.34 22.80
N ASN A 542 1.40 -5.21 22.20
CA ASN A 542 1.55 -6.67 22.30
C ASN A 542 2.96 -7.14 21.94
N SER A 543 3.61 -6.50 20.97
CA SER A 543 4.99 -6.85 20.57
C SER A 543 6.00 -6.65 21.70
N ILE A 544 5.76 -5.68 22.60
CA ILE A 544 6.60 -5.44 23.78
C ILE A 544 6.31 -6.48 24.86
N VAL A 545 5.04 -6.79 25.11
CA VAL A 545 4.63 -7.83 26.08
C VAL A 545 5.23 -9.18 25.69
N ALA A 546 5.05 -9.58 24.42
CA ALA A 546 5.63 -10.79 23.87
C ALA A 546 7.17 -10.81 23.95
N SER A 547 7.83 -9.68 23.64
CA SER A 547 9.29 -9.60 23.71
C SER A 547 9.82 -9.72 25.15
N VAL A 548 9.16 -9.10 26.14
CA VAL A 548 9.53 -9.26 27.55
C VAL A 548 9.31 -10.70 28.00
N TRP A 549 8.16 -11.30 27.69
CA TRP A 549 7.90 -12.71 27.97
C TRP A 549 8.85 -13.67 27.25
N GLY A 550 9.37 -13.29 26.08
CA GLY A 550 10.41 -14.01 25.37
C GLY A 550 11.73 -14.12 26.15
N TYR A 551 12.09 -13.10 26.95
CA TYR A 551 13.21 -13.18 27.88
C TYR A 551 12.85 -13.92 29.18
N VAL A 552 11.67 -13.67 29.73
CA VAL A 552 11.13 -14.32 30.96
C VAL A 552 10.99 -15.84 30.80
N SER A 553 10.75 -16.34 29.59
CA SER A 553 10.63 -17.78 29.28
C SER A 553 11.82 -18.64 29.74
N LYS A 554 12.95 -18.03 30.10
CA LYS A 554 14.19 -18.67 30.58
C LYS A 554 14.30 -18.72 32.12
N TYR A 555 13.35 -18.10 32.83
CA TYR A 555 13.39 -17.85 34.27
C TYR A 555 12.12 -18.41 34.94
N GLY A 556 12.17 -19.69 35.31
CA GLY A 556 11.00 -20.42 35.85
C GLY A 556 10.32 -19.74 37.03
N GLU A 557 11.09 -19.17 37.97
CA GLU A 557 10.54 -18.46 39.15
C GLU A 557 9.70 -17.24 38.75
N LEU A 558 10.08 -16.51 37.69
CA LEU A 558 9.26 -15.40 37.14
C LEU A 558 8.01 -15.90 36.40
N ILE A 559 8.06 -17.09 35.80
CA ILE A 559 6.88 -17.73 35.19
C ILE A 559 5.88 -18.10 36.28
N ASP A 560 6.34 -18.74 37.36
CA ASP A 560 5.52 -19.16 38.50
C ASP A 560 4.82 -17.96 39.19
N GLU A 561 5.54 -16.85 39.34
CA GLU A 561 5.08 -15.65 40.06
C GLU A 561 4.16 -14.75 39.22
N PHE A 562 4.43 -14.57 37.93
CA PHE A 562 3.73 -13.56 37.10
C PHE A 562 2.75 -14.12 36.08
N TYR A 563 2.81 -15.41 35.69
CA TYR A 563 1.93 -15.92 34.64
C TYR A 563 0.45 -15.95 35.06
N PHE A 564 0.19 -16.23 36.34
CA PHE A 564 -1.16 -16.24 36.92
C PHE A 564 -1.59 -14.87 37.49
N ASN A 565 -0.78 -13.82 37.32
CA ASN A 565 -0.96 -12.49 37.92
C ASN A 565 -1.71 -11.56 36.92
N PRO A 566 -2.66 -10.70 37.35
CA PRO A 566 -3.73 -10.24 36.47
C PRO A 566 -3.43 -8.92 35.73
N ILE A 567 -2.49 -8.94 34.79
CA ILE A 567 -2.40 -7.93 33.69
C ILE A 567 -3.76 -7.81 32.95
N TYR A 568 -4.56 -8.87 32.98
CA TYR A 568 -5.58 -9.16 31.98
C TYR A 568 -7.03 -9.05 32.47
N GLY A 569 -7.28 -8.44 33.64
CA GLY A 569 -8.60 -8.40 34.30
C GLY A 569 -9.77 -7.85 33.47
N LYS A 570 -9.48 -7.21 32.33
CA LYS A 570 -10.46 -6.61 31.39
C LYS A 570 -10.58 -7.33 30.05
N TRP A 571 -9.58 -8.13 29.68
CA TRP A 571 -9.44 -8.70 28.33
C TRP A 571 -8.98 -10.17 28.28
N LYS A 572 -8.71 -10.84 29.41
CA LYS A 572 -8.30 -12.26 29.57
C LYS A 572 -7.16 -12.81 28.67
N TYR A 573 -6.55 -12.00 27.80
CA TYR A 573 -5.37 -12.35 27.01
C TYR A 573 -4.30 -12.99 27.92
N THR A 574 -3.40 -13.81 27.41
CA THR A 574 -2.36 -14.42 28.26
C THR A 574 -0.97 -14.21 27.66
N PRO A 575 0.11 -14.39 28.43
CA PRO A 575 1.46 -14.31 27.89
C PRO A 575 1.67 -15.26 26.71
N LEU A 576 0.99 -16.42 26.76
CA LEU A 576 1.03 -17.46 25.74
C LEU A 576 0.31 -17.05 24.45
N HIS A 577 -0.75 -16.23 24.52
CA HIS A 577 -1.33 -15.58 23.32
C HIS A 577 -0.31 -14.61 22.70
N SER A 578 0.27 -13.69 23.48
CA SER A 578 1.27 -12.73 22.97
C SER A 578 2.49 -13.42 22.35
N LEU A 579 2.98 -14.52 22.95
CA LEU A 579 4.12 -15.28 22.43
C LEU A 579 3.79 -16.06 21.14
N ALA A 580 2.54 -16.52 20.99
CA ALA A 580 2.04 -17.18 19.79
C ALA A 580 1.83 -16.19 18.63
N GLU A 581 1.19 -15.06 18.92
CA GLU A 581 1.04 -13.89 18.02
C GLU A 581 2.41 -13.39 17.52
N SER A 582 3.43 -13.35 18.38
CA SER A 582 4.78 -12.91 17.99
C SER A 582 5.64 -13.96 17.26
N GLY A 583 5.13 -15.16 17.00
CA GLY A 583 5.90 -16.23 16.35
C GLY A 583 7.09 -16.75 17.17
N SER A 584 7.04 -16.66 18.51
CA SER A 584 8.20 -16.91 19.38
C SER A 584 8.30 -18.37 19.85
N TYR A 585 8.52 -19.32 18.91
CA TYR A 585 8.55 -20.77 19.16
C TYR A 585 9.29 -21.19 20.44
N GLU A 586 10.55 -20.79 20.59
CA GLU A 586 11.36 -21.20 21.76
C GLU A 586 10.81 -20.68 23.10
N ALA A 587 10.17 -19.50 23.10
CA ALA A 587 9.56 -18.95 24.31
C ALA A 587 8.25 -19.68 24.66
N VAL A 588 7.42 -19.98 23.66
CA VAL A 588 6.23 -20.84 23.82
C VAL A 588 6.64 -22.21 24.34
N ARG A 589 7.70 -22.81 23.76
CA ARG A 589 8.23 -24.11 24.14
C ARG A 589 8.67 -24.12 25.61
N CYS A 590 9.53 -23.18 26.02
CA CYS A 590 10.01 -23.11 27.40
C CYS A 590 8.89 -22.85 28.42
N VAL A 591 7.98 -21.91 28.16
CA VAL A 591 6.85 -21.61 29.08
C VAL A 591 5.94 -22.83 29.25
N LEU A 592 5.60 -23.53 28.16
CA LEU A 592 4.77 -24.72 28.25
C LEU A 592 5.47 -25.90 28.93
N THR A 593 6.76 -26.15 28.66
CA THR A 593 7.51 -27.22 29.35
C THR A 593 7.58 -26.95 30.86
N HIS A 594 7.88 -25.72 31.27
CA HIS A 594 7.88 -25.34 32.69
C HIS A 594 6.49 -25.53 33.35
N MET A 595 5.41 -25.16 32.64
CA MET A 595 4.05 -25.35 33.15
C MET A 595 3.63 -26.82 33.25
N GLU A 596 4.07 -27.66 32.34
CA GLU A 596 3.86 -29.11 32.35
C GLU A 596 4.60 -29.77 33.52
N GLU A 597 5.83 -29.34 33.80
CA GLU A 597 6.67 -29.86 34.90
C GLU A 597 6.25 -29.34 36.29
N LYS A 598 5.71 -28.11 36.40
CA LYS A 598 5.46 -27.44 37.69
C LYS A 598 3.99 -27.27 38.06
N HIS A 599 3.09 -27.17 37.08
CA HIS A 599 1.65 -26.97 37.31
C HIS A 599 0.80 -27.95 36.47
N PRO A 600 1.05 -29.27 36.51
CA PRO A 600 0.33 -30.24 35.67
C PRO A 600 -1.19 -30.16 35.83
N ASP A 601 -1.69 -29.93 37.05
CA ASP A 601 -3.13 -29.76 37.35
C ASP A 601 -3.76 -28.55 36.64
N LYS A 602 -2.95 -27.55 36.25
CA LYS A 602 -3.38 -26.35 35.50
C LYS A 602 -2.96 -26.40 34.02
N PHE A 603 -2.15 -27.37 33.60
CA PHE A 603 -1.52 -27.36 32.28
C PHE A 603 -2.55 -27.25 31.14
N ASN A 604 -3.65 -28.01 31.23
CA ASN A 604 -4.73 -27.96 30.24
C ASN A 604 -5.40 -26.57 30.17
N CYS A 605 -5.68 -25.90 31.31
CA CYS A 605 -6.27 -24.55 31.30
C CYS A 605 -5.26 -23.44 30.94
N VAL A 606 -3.96 -23.72 30.98
CA VAL A 606 -2.90 -22.87 30.44
C VAL A 606 -2.83 -22.97 28.92
N VAL A 607 -2.78 -24.21 28.37
CA VAL A 607 -2.74 -24.46 26.92
C VAL A 607 -4.02 -23.99 26.23
N ASN A 608 -5.18 -24.34 26.80
CA ASN A 608 -6.51 -23.97 26.31
C ASN A 608 -7.08 -22.73 27.03
N ALA A 609 -6.20 -21.80 27.43
CA ALA A 609 -6.61 -20.51 27.98
C ALA A 609 -7.48 -19.74 26.98
N ARG A 610 -8.49 -19.01 27.48
CA ARG A 610 -9.42 -18.23 26.66
C ARG A 610 -9.29 -16.73 26.92
N ASP A 611 -9.03 -15.98 25.86
CA ASP A 611 -8.98 -14.52 25.91
C ASP A 611 -10.37 -13.87 26.02
N GLY A 612 -10.44 -12.54 25.93
CA GLY A 612 -11.67 -11.78 26.02
C GLY A 612 -12.64 -12.10 24.88
N SER A 613 -12.14 -12.51 23.72
CA SER A 613 -12.92 -13.00 22.59
C SER A 613 -13.20 -14.52 22.65
N ASP A 614 -12.85 -15.20 23.74
CA ASP A 614 -12.82 -16.66 23.88
C ASP A 614 -11.91 -17.36 22.84
N SER A 615 -11.01 -16.61 22.19
CA SER A 615 -9.93 -17.15 21.36
C SER A 615 -8.88 -17.83 22.23
N THR A 616 -8.02 -18.65 21.61
CA THR A 616 -6.99 -19.45 22.30
C THR A 616 -5.59 -19.14 21.76
N PRO A 617 -4.51 -19.50 22.47
CA PRO A 617 -3.14 -19.33 21.97
C PRO A 617 -2.88 -20.07 20.65
N LEU A 618 -3.60 -21.16 20.39
CA LEU A 618 -3.56 -21.87 19.12
C LEU A 618 -4.07 -21.00 17.96
N CYS A 619 -5.15 -20.22 18.16
CA CYS A 619 -5.64 -19.29 17.14
C CYS A 619 -4.59 -18.20 16.84
N SER A 620 -3.95 -17.63 17.85
CA SER A 620 -2.87 -16.64 17.68
C SER A 620 -1.61 -17.23 17.01
N ALA A 621 -1.34 -18.52 17.19
CA ALA A 621 -0.26 -19.22 16.47
C ALA A 621 -0.59 -19.46 14.98
N VAL A 622 -1.88 -19.67 14.66
CA VAL A 622 -2.35 -19.77 13.27
C VAL A 622 -2.29 -18.41 12.57
N GLU A 623 -2.71 -17.34 13.24
CA GLU A 623 -2.67 -15.95 12.72
C GLU A 623 -1.24 -15.48 12.42
N SER A 624 -0.28 -15.74 13.32
CA SER A 624 1.14 -15.49 13.04
C SER A 624 1.70 -16.43 11.95
N GLY A 625 1.10 -17.61 11.80
CA GLY A 625 1.39 -18.60 10.77
C GLY A 625 2.68 -19.37 11.00
N GLY A 626 3.09 -19.52 12.25
CA GLY A 626 4.17 -20.44 12.65
C GLY A 626 3.65 -21.87 12.71
N LEU A 627 3.76 -22.62 11.61
CA LEU A 627 3.32 -24.02 11.55
C LEU A 627 4.00 -24.90 12.63
N ASP A 628 5.25 -24.62 12.97
CA ASP A 628 6.00 -25.23 14.07
C ASP A 628 5.38 -24.96 15.45
N ILE A 629 4.87 -23.75 15.67
CA ILE A 629 4.17 -23.35 16.90
C ILE A 629 2.79 -24.01 16.97
N VAL A 630 2.04 -24.02 15.86
CA VAL A 630 0.75 -24.72 15.72
C VAL A 630 0.91 -26.23 15.99
N GLN A 631 1.95 -26.85 15.40
CA GLN A 631 2.32 -28.24 15.67
C GLN A 631 2.61 -28.47 17.16
N TYR A 632 3.36 -27.58 17.80
CA TYR A 632 3.72 -27.71 19.21
C TYR A 632 2.50 -27.60 20.14
N PHE A 633 1.63 -26.60 19.94
CA PHE A 633 0.39 -26.45 20.71
C PHE A 633 -0.52 -27.68 20.63
N ILE A 634 -0.76 -28.20 19.43
CA ILE A 634 -1.63 -29.38 19.24
C ILE A 634 -0.99 -30.63 19.85
N ASN A 635 0.32 -30.81 19.70
CA ASN A 635 1.05 -31.90 20.38
C ASN A 635 1.08 -31.75 21.92
N LYS A 636 0.77 -30.56 22.47
CA LYS A 636 0.58 -30.29 23.90
C LYS A 636 -0.90 -30.27 24.34
N GLY A 637 -1.83 -30.72 23.49
CA GLY A 637 -3.24 -30.88 23.84
C GLY A 637 -4.10 -29.62 23.65
N ALA A 638 -3.68 -28.69 22.80
CA ALA A 638 -4.55 -27.59 22.38
C ALA A 638 -5.75 -28.12 21.56
N ASP A 639 -6.95 -27.63 21.88
CA ASP A 639 -8.20 -27.99 21.21
C ASP A 639 -8.24 -27.40 19.79
N VAL A 640 -8.00 -28.26 18.80
CA VAL A 640 -8.03 -27.94 17.38
C VAL A 640 -9.39 -27.41 16.90
N ASN A 641 -10.46 -27.64 17.67
CA ASN A 641 -11.84 -27.24 17.39
C ASN A 641 -12.33 -26.12 18.32
N ALA A 642 -11.45 -25.50 19.11
CA ALA A 642 -11.80 -24.42 20.02
C ALA A 642 -12.53 -23.28 19.28
N LYS A 643 -13.70 -22.89 19.78
CA LYS A 643 -14.49 -21.77 19.23
C LYS A 643 -14.33 -20.51 20.07
N SER A 644 -14.01 -19.41 19.39
CA SER A 644 -14.17 -18.04 19.91
C SER A 644 -15.65 -17.70 20.13
N ARG A 645 -15.93 -16.53 20.73
CA ARG A 645 -17.29 -16.02 20.92
C ARG A 645 -18.09 -15.91 19.63
N TYR A 646 -17.41 -15.74 18.49
CA TYR A 646 -18.01 -15.63 17.15
C TYR A 646 -18.11 -16.98 16.43
N GLY A 647 -17.86 -18.10 17.13
CA GLY A 647 -17.88 -19.46 16.58
C GLY A 647 -16.67 -19.82 15.68
N ILE A 648 -15.75 -18.88 15.46
CA ILE A 648 -14.54 -19.03 14.64
C ILE A 648 -13.60 -20.05 15.30
N THR A 649 -13.08 -20.99 14.51
CA THR A 649 -12.10 -22.03 14.92
C THR A 649 -10.72 -21.75 14.34
N PRO A 650 -9.64 -22.42 14.83
CA PRO A 650 -8.31 -22.36 14.21
C PRO A 650 -8.32 -22.62 12.69
N LEU A 651 -9.20 -23.51 12.20
CA LEU A 651 -9.34 -23.78 10.77
C LEU A 651 -9.88 -22.57 10.00
N HIS A 652 -10.87 -21.85 10.54
CA HIS A 652 -11.40 -20.63 9.91
C HIS A 652 -10.34 -19.54 9.81
N GLN A 653 -9.48 -19.38 10.84
CA GLN A 653 -8.37 -18.43 10.80
C GLN A 653 -7.33 -18.83 9.73
N ALA A 654 -6.90 -20.10 9.70
CA ALA A 654 -5.95 -20.59 8.70
C ALA A 654 -6.45 -20.40 7.27
N VAL A 655 -7.75 -20.57 7.05
CA VAL A 655 -8.43 -20.30 5.79
C VAL A 655 -8.44 -18.81 5.47
N TYR A 656 -8.80 -17.94 6.41
CA TYR A 656 -8.83 -16.49 6.23
C TYR A 656 -7.47 -15.97 5.74
N ASP A 657 -6.38 -16.37 6.41
CA ASP A 657 -5.00 -15.99 6.08
C ASP A 657 -4.46 -16.68 4.82
N GLY A 658 -5.11 -17.75 4.36
CA GLY A 658 -4.73 -18.50 3.15
C GLY A 658 -3.58 -19.51 3.37
N ARG A 659 -3.34 -19.92 4.62
CA ARG A 659 -2.23 -20.80 5.03
C ARG A 659 -2.52 -22.26 4.71
N VAL A 660 -2.33 -22.65 3.44
CA VAL A 660 -2.62 -24.01 2.92
C VAL A 660 -1.97 -25.13 3.75
N ASP A 661 -0.72 -24.92 4.18
CA ASP A 661 0.07 -25.83 5.00
C ASP A 661 -0.53 -26.04 6.41
N ILE A 662 -0.98 -24.95 7.04
CA ILE A 662 -1.67 -25.00 8.33
C ILE A 662 -3.07 -25.61 8.18
N VAL A 663 -3.79 -25.32 7.08
CA VAL A 663 -5.09 -25.94 6.77
C VAL A 663 -4.96 -27.47 6.64
N GLU A 664 -4.02 -27.97 5.84
CA GLU A 664 -3.79 -29.42 5.73
C GLU A 664 -3.39 -30.05 7.06
N TYR A 665 -2.56 -29.37 7.86
CA TYR A 665 -2.15 -29.87 9.18
C TYR A 665 -3.32 -29.92 10.19
N LEU A 666 -4.15 -28.87 10.27
CA LEU A 666 -5.29 -28.82 11.17
C LEU A 666 -6.33 -29.90 10.83
N ILE A 667 -6.64 -30.09 9.54
CA ILE A 667 -7.51 -31.18 9.08
C ILE A 667 -6.89 -32.54 9.42
N GLY A 668 -5.59 -32.73 9.16
CA GLY A 668 -4.83 -33.92 9.55
C GLY A 668 -4.74 -34.18 11.07
N LYS A 669 -5.18 -33.24 11.90
CA LYS A 669 -5.28 -33.34 13.36
C LYS A 669 -6.71 -33.38 13.89
N GLY A 670 -7.71 -33.50 13.01
CA GLY A 670 -9.12 -33.65 13.40
C GLY A 670 -9.87 -32.33 13.60
N ALA A 671 -9.46 -31.25 12.92
CA ALA A 671 -10.31 -30.08 12.76
C ALA A 671 -11.61 -30.44 12.03
N ASP A 672 -12.76 -30.03 12.59
CA ASP A 672 -14.07 -30.16 11.96
C ASP A 672 -14.14 -29.21 10.76
N ILE A 673 -13.98 -29.80 9.58
CA ILE A 673 -13.99 -29.12 8.29
C ILE A 673 -15.33 -28.44 7.96
N ASN A 674 -16.41 -28.89 8.61
CA ASN A 674 -17.78 -28.41 8.45
C ASN A 674 -18.27 -27.61 9.67
N ALA A 675 -17.38 -27.29 10.60
CA ALA A 675 -17.68 -26.41 11.73
C ALA A 675 -18.25 -25.08 11.22
N LYS A 676 -19.31 -24.59 11.88
CA LYS A 676 -19.91 -23.30 11.57
C LYS A 676 -19.56 -22.21 12.58
N ASP A 677 -19.35 -21.00 12.08
CA ASP A 677 -19.25 -19.77 12.88
C ASP A 677 -20.65 -19.22 13.28
N GLU A 678 -20.69 -18.05 13.94
CA GLU A 678 -21.96 -17.38 14.28
C GLU A 678 -22.78 -16.90 13.06
N SER A 679 -22.19 -16.76 11.87
CA SER A 679 -22.90 -16.46 10.62
C SER A 679 -23.45 -17.72 9.93
N GLY A 680 -23.06 -18.91 10.42
CA GLY A 680 -23.35 -20.19 9.77
C GLY A 680 -22.35 -20.56 8.67
N PHE A 681 -21.33 -19.73 8.42
CA PHE A 681 -20.28 -20.02 7.43
C PHE A 681 -19.41 -21.18 7.92
N THR A 682 -19.00 -22.03 6.97
CA THR A 682 -17.94 -23.04 7.18
C THR A 682 -16.61 -22.56 6.60
N ALA A 683 -15.54 -23.32 6.82
CA ALA A 683 -14.24 -23.13 6.17
C ALA A 683 -14.34 -22.90 4.65
N LEU A 684 -15.22 -23.61 3.93
CA LEU A 684 -15.38 -23.46 2.48
C LEU A 684 -16.04 -22.11 2.08
N HIS A 685 -16.93 -21.58 2.92
CA HIS A 685 -17.53 -20.26 2.73
C HIS A 685 -16.49 -19.15 2.94
N TRP A 686 -15.69 -19.26 4.00
CA TRP A 686 -14.57 -18.34 4.25
C TRP A 686 -13.54 -18.35 3.12
N ALA A 687 -13.15 -19.55 2.63
CA ALA A 687 -12.26 -19.68 1.48
C ALA A 687 -12.83 -19.02 0.22
N THR A 688 -14.14 -19.12 0.01
CA THR A 688 -14.85 -18.49 -1.11
C THR A 688 -14.86 -16.96 -0.99
N MET A 689 -15.27 -16.42 0.15
CA MET A 689 -15.32 -14.97 0.39
C MET A 689 -13.94 -14.32 0.24
N MET A 690 -12.91 -14.95 0.82
CA MET A 690 -11.52 -14.49 0.78
C MET A 690 -10.77 -14.89 -0.51
N TYR A 691 -11.44 -15.50 -1.49
CA TYR A 691 -10.89 -15.90 -2.79
C TYR A 691 -9.65 -16.82 -2.70
N ARG A 692 -9.60 -17.68 -1.69
CA ARG A 692 -8.50 -18.62 -1.43
C ARG A 692 -8.68 -19.90 -2.26
N VAL A 693 -8.51 -19.80 -3.58
CA VAL A 693 -8.77 -20.88 -4.55
C VAL A 693 -8.10 -22.20 -4.16
N ASP A 694 -6.82 -22.18 -3.77
CA ASP A 694 -6.10 -23.42 -3.44
C ASP A 694 -6.46 -23.99 -2.07
N VAL A 695 -6.86 -23.15 -1.11
CA VAL A 695 -7.46 -23.60 0.15
C VAL A 695 -8.82 -24.25 -0.11
N ALA A 696 -9.64 -23.71 -1.01
CA ALA A 696 -10.91 -24.34 -1.40
C ALA A 696 -10.69 -25.73 -2.03
N LYS A 697 -9.68 -25.89 -2.90
CA LYS A 697 -9.28 -27.21 -3.43
C LYS A 697 -8.89 -28.19 -2.31
N VAL A 698 -8.10 -27.75 -1.33
CA VAL A 698 -7.71 -28.57 -0.18
C VAL A 698 -8.93 -28.97 0.67
N LEU A 699 -9.84 -28.04 0.95
CA LEU A 699 -11.05 -28.32 1.71
C LEU A 699 -11.93 -29.37 1.01
N LEU A 700 -12.14 -29.22 -0.31
CA LEU A 700 -12.91 -30.17 -1.12
C LEU A 700 -12.23 -31.55 -1.23
N LYS A 701 -10.90 -31.59 -1.43
CA LYS A 701 -10.06 -32.80 -1.37
C LYS A 701 -10.22 -33.57 -0.05
N HIS A 702 -10.51 -32.87 1.04
CA HIS A 702 -10.76 -33.44 2.37
C HIS A 702 -12.25 -33.61 2.70
N ASN A 703 -13.14 -33.58 1.71
CA ASN A 703 -14.59 -33.78 1.83
C ASN A 703 -15.32 -32.72 2.68
N ALA A 704 -14.95 -31.45 2.54
CA ALA A 704 -15.80 -30.34 2.99
C ALA A 704 -17.18 -30.41 2.32
N ASP A 705 -18.24 -30.13 3.07
CA ASP A 705 -19.61 -30.13 2.55
C ASP A 705 -19.82 -28.93 1.62
N VAL A 706 -19.78 -29.21 0.31
CA VAL A 706 -19.96 -28.25 -0.78
C VAL A 706 -21.38 -27.67 -0.81
N ASN A 707 -22.36 -28.37 -0.23
CA ASN A 707 -23.76 -27.99 -0.16
C ASN A 707 -24.17 -27.40 1.21
N ALA A 708 -23.20 -27.25 2.14
CA ALA A 708 -23.44 -26.60 3.42
C ALA A 708 -24.01 -25.19 3.21
N LYS A 709 -25.02 -24.83 4.01
CA LYS A 709 -25.67 -23.52 4.01
C LYS A 709 -25.24 -22.62 5.16
N ASP A 710 -25.15 -21.32 4.93
CA ASP A 710 -25.07 -20.28 5.95
C ASP A 710 -26.46 -19.90 6.54
N LYS A 711 -26.54 -18.78 7.28
CA LYS A 711 -27.81 -18.26 7.83
C LYS A 711 -28.76 -17.59 6.82
N ASP A 712 -28.27 -17.16 5.66
CA ASP A 712 -29.10 -16.67 4.54
C ASP A 712 -29.57 -17.84 3.65
N GLY A 713 -29.13 -19.06 3.97
CA GLY A 713 -29.34 -20.28 3.18
C GLY A 713 -28.43 -20.39 1.96
N ASP A 714 -27.51 -19.44 1.76
CA ASP A 714 -26.53 -19.46 0.68
C ASP A 714 -25.51 -20.58 0.94
N THR A 715 -25.07 -21.24 -0.15
CA THR A 715 -23.94 -22.17 -0.12
C THR A 715 -22.67 -21.49 -0.63
N SER A 716 -21.53 -22.18 -0.56
CA SER A 716 -20.27 -21.67 -1.12
C SER A 716 -20.37 -21.37 -2.63
N LEU A 717 -21.19 -22.11 -3.40
CA LEU A 717 -21.46 -21.79 -4.80
C LEU A 717 -22.30 -20.51 -4.97
N HIS A 718 -23.25 -20.24 -4.06
CA HIS A 718 -24.01 -18.99 -4.03
C HIS A 718 -23.09 -17.81 -3.74
N LEU A 719 -22.25 -17.88 -2.70
CA LEU A 719 -21.28 -16.83 -2.40
C LEU A 719 -20.30 -16.60 -3.56
N ALA A 720 -19.80 -17.66 -4.19
CA ALA A 720 -18.88 -17.55 -5.32
C ALA A 720 -19.52 -16.82 -6.51
N THR A 721 -20.78 -17.12 -6.83
CA THR A 721 -21.52 -16.52 -7.96
C THR A 721 -22.02 -15.11 -7.66
N LYS A 722 -22.51 -14.86 -6.43
CA LYS A 722 -22.92 -13.56 -5.85
C LYS A 722 -21.77 -12.55 -5.80
N MET A 723 -20.53 -13.02 -5.62
CA MET A 723 -19.30 -12.20 -5.56
C MET A 723 -18.42 -12.28 -6.84
N GLY A 724 -18.88 -12.94 -7.91
CA GLY A 724 -18.11 -13.04 -9.16
C GLY A 724 -16.77 -13.80 -9.08
N ARG A 725 -16.60 -14.69 -8.08
CA ARG A 725 -15.36 -15.45 -7.83
C ARG A 725 -15.22 -16.65 -8.79
N VAL A 726 -15.16 -16.40 -10.10
CA VAL A 726 -15.19 -17.42 -11.17
C VAL A 726 -14.24 -18.61 -10.93
N ALA A 727 -13.00 -18.37 -10.49
CA ALA A 727 -12.04 -19.44 -10.24
C ALA A 727 -12.46 -20.39 -9.09
N VAL A 728 -13.11 -19.87 -8.05
CA VAL A 728 -13.67 -20.70 -6.96
C VAL A 728 -14.93 -21.41 -7.44
N ALA A 729 -15.80 -20.73 -8.21
CA ALA A 729 -17.00 -21.34 -8.77
C ALA A 729 -16.67 -22.56 -9.65
N LYS A 730 -15.64 -22.48 -10.52
CA LYS A 730 -15.18 -23.61 -11.33
C LYS A 730 -14.69 -24.79 -10.47
N VAL A 731 -13.86 -24.52 -9.47
CA VAL A 731 -13.38 -25.54 -8.50
C VAL A 731 -14.54 -26.21 -7.74
N LEU A 732 -15.59 -25.48 -7.37
CA LEU A 732 -16.79 -26.05 -6.76
C LEU A 732 -17.59 -26.93 -7.74
N LEU A 733 -17.74 -26.49 -8.99
CA LEU A 733 -18.46 -27.21 -10.05
C LEU A 733 -17.75 -28.50 -10.50
N GLU A 734 -16.45 -28.61 -10.28
CA GLU A 734 -15.67 -29.85 -10.45
C GLU A 734 -16.06 -30.95 -9.44
N HIS A 735 -16.57 -30.58 -8.24
CA HIS A 735 -16.73 -31.49 -7.08
C HIS A 735 -18.19 -31.91 -6.80
N ASN A 736 -18.96 -32.28 -7.83
CA ASN A 736 -20.33 -32.84 -7.71
C ASN A 736 -21.30 -32.01 -6.82
N VAL A 737 -21.17 -30.69 -6.82
CA VAL A 737 -22.09 -29.75 -6.16
C VAL A 737 -23.51 -29.83 -6.72
N ASP A 738 -24.53 -29.69 -5.87
CA ASP A 738 -25.89 -29.51 -6.33
C ASP A 738 -26.12 -28.03 -6.71
N VAL A 739 -26.16 -27.79 -8.03
CA VAL A 739 -26.35 -26.45 -8.61
C VAL A 739 -27.76 -25.88 -8.41
N ASN A 740 -28.71 -26.70 -7.94
CA ASN A 740 -30.11 -26.35 -7.74
C ASN A 740 -30.49 -26.17 -6.25
N VAL A 741 -29.53 -26.21 -5.32
CA VAL A 741 -29.78 -25.82 -3.92
C VAL A 741 -30.34 -24.39 -3.90
N LYS A 742 -31.43 -24.20 -3.17
CA LYS A 742 -32.09 -22.90 -2.98
C LYS A 742 -31.71 -22.28 -1.63
N ASN A 743 -31.38 -20.99 -1.61
CA ASN A 743 -31.26 -20.20 -0.39
C ASN A 743 -32.63 -19.79 0.20
N GLU A 744 -32.66 -19.02 1.29
CA GLU A 744 -33.93 -18.62 1.93
C GLU A 744 -34.80 -17.72 1.04
N GLN A 745 -34.21 -17.01 0.07
CA GLN A 745 -34.94 -16.25 -0.96
C GLN A 745 -35.39 -17.14 -2.15
N ASN A 746 -35.35 -18.47 -2.00
CA ASN A 746 -35.57 -19.48 -3.04
C ASN A 746 -34.63 -19.39 -4.27
N ARG A 747 -33.52 -18.65 -4.20
CA ARG A 747 -32.59 -18.47 -5.32
C ARG A 747 -31.61 -19.64 -5.39
N ILE A 748 -31.45 -20.17 -6.61
CA ILE A 748 -30.30 -20.99 -7.00
C ILE A 748 -29.17 -20.10 -7.54
N SER A 749 -27.93 -20.61 -7.57
CA SER A 749 -26.73 -19.84 -7.93
C SER A 749 -26.78 -19.20 -9.33
N LEU A 750 -27.53 -19.79 -10.27
CA LEU A 750 -27.72 -19.24 -11.63
C LEU A 750 -28.38 -17.84 -11.64
N HIS A 751 -29.21 -17.50 -10.64
CA HIS A 751 -29.78 -16.14 -10.51
C HIS A 751 -28.68 -15.09 -10.29
N TYR A 752 -27.66 -15.43 -9.49
CA TYR A 752 -26.56 -14.53 -9.16
C TYR A 752 -25.60 -14.36 -10.33
N VAL A 753 -25.32 -15.41 -11.10
CA VAL A 753 -24.49 -15.29 -12.32
C VAL A 753 -25.23 -14.54 -13.42
N ALA A 754 -26.54 -14.74 -13.58
CA ALA A 754 -27.32 -14.00 -14.57
C ALA A 754 -27.31 -12.47 -14.30
N ARG A 755 -27.14 -12.07 -13.03
CA ARG A 755 -26.92 -10.67 -12.64
C ARG A 755 -25.49 -10.18 -12.96
N SER A 756 -24.47 -11.01 -12.80
CA SER A 756 -23.04 -10.62 -12.95
C SER A 756 -22.45 -10.81 -14.35
N GLY A 757 -23.12 -11.54 -15.25
CA GLY A 757 -22.78 -11.62 -16.67
C GLY A 757 -21.70 -12.63 -17.07
N SER A 758 -21.21 -13.48 -16.15
CA SER A 758 -20.16 -14.46 -16.44
C SER A 758 -20.68 -15.64 -17.28
N ILE A 759 -20.64 -15.50 -18.61
CA ILE A 759 -21.13 -16.49 -19.58
C ILE A 759 -20.52 -17.88 -19.34
N GLU A 760 -19.20 -17.97 -19.15
CA GLU A 760 -18.50 -19.23 -18.86
C GLU A 760 -19.08 -19.97 -17.63
N THR A 761 -19.52 -19.22 -16.62
CA THR A 761 -20.08 -19.78 -15.38
C THR A 761 -21.57 -20.11 -15.56
N ILE A 762 -22.30 -19.38 -16.42
CA ILE A 762 -23.69 -19.71 -16.82
C ILE A 762 -23.71 -21.02 -17.59
N GLU A 763 -22.89 -21.16 -18.64
CA GLU A 763 -22.84 -22.36 -19.48
C GLU A 763 -22.45 -23.59 -18.63
N CYS A 764 -21.40 -23.48 -17.79
CA CYS A 764 -20.99 -24.58 -16.90
C CYS A 764 -22.05 -24.95 -15.83
N LEU A 765 -22.82 -23.98 -15.30
CA LEU A 765 -23.95 -24.28 -14.41
C LEU A 765 -25.06 -25.05 -15.13
N ILE A 766 -25.38 -24.67 -16.37
CA ILE A 766 -26.42 -25.31 -17.18
C ILE A 766 -26.00 -26.71 -17.63
N GLU A 767 -24.73 -26.90 -18.02
CA GLU A 767 -24.13 -28.23 -18.28
C GLU A 767 -24.21 -29.15 -17.05
N LYS A 768 -24.11 -28.59 -15.84
CA LYS A 768 -24.27 -29.29 -14.56
C LYS A 768 -25.73 -29.47 -14.14
N GLY A 769 -26.70 -29.07 -14.98
CA GLY A 769 -28.13 -29.29 -14.77
C GLY A 769 -28.86 -28.21 -13.98
N ALA A 770 -28.36 -26.97 -13.95
CA ALA A 770 -29.05 -25.86 -13.29
C ALA A 770 -30.39 -25.54 -13.97
N ASP A 771 -31.45 -25.39 -13.17
CA ASP A 771 -32.79 -25.04 -13.63
C ASP A 771 -32.83 -23.57 -14.12
N VAL A 772 -32.73 -23.42 -15.44
CA VAL A 772 -32.82 -22.15 -16.18
C VAL A 772 -34.11 -21.38 -15.88
N ASN A 773 -35.18 -22.08 -15.48
CA ASN A 773 -36.50 -21.53 -15.18
C ASN A 773 -36.84 -21.52 -13.68
N ALA A 774 -35.85 -21.78 -12.81
CA ALA A 774 -36.02 -21.70 -11.36
C ALA A 774 -36.57 -20.34 -10.95
N LYS A 775 -37.51 -20.32 -10.00
CA LYS A 775 -38.10 -19.09 -9.46
C LYS A 775 -37.63 -18.80 -8.04
N ASP A 776 -37.27 -17.54 -7.80
CA ASP A 776 -37.05 -16.96 -6.48
C ASP A 776 -38.37 -16.68 -5.73
N GLU A 777 -38.26 -16.22 -4.48
CA GLU A 777 -39.40 -15.87 -3.59
C GLU A 777 -40.42 -14.90 -4.22
N ASN A 778 -39.96 -14.05 -5.15
CA ASN A 778 -40.76 -13.04 -5.85
C ASN A 778 -41.25 -13.55 -7.21
N GLY A 779 -40.97 -14.82 -7.56
CA GLY A 779 -41.33 -15.44 -8.84
C GLY A 779 -40.39 -15.10 -10.00
N ASN A 780 -39.27 -14.43 -9.76
CA ASN A 780 -38.31 -14.06 -10.81
C ASN A 780 -37.45 -15.27 -11.21
N THR A 781 -37.17 -15.41 -12.50
CA THR A 781 -36.20 -16.39 -13.04
C THR A 781 -34.83 -15.75 -13.31
N PRO A 782 -33.75 -16.51 -13.54
CA PRO A 782 -32.46 -15.96 -13.99
C PRO A 782 -32.57 -14.99 -15.18
N LEU A 783 -33.51 -15.23 -16.12
CA LEU A 783 -33.76 -14.32 -17.25
C LEU A 783 -34.27 -12.94 -16.81
N HIS A 784 -35.03 -12.84 -15.71
CA HIS A 784 -35.42 -11.57 -15.11
C HIS A 784 -34.21 -10.81 -14.53
N PHE A 785 -33.28 -11.53 -13.89
CA PHE A 785 -32.05 -10.91 -13.36
C PHE A 785 -31.13 -10.40 -14.49
N ALA A 786 -31.06 -11.11 -15.61
CA ALA A 786 -30.38 -10.65 -16.81
C ALA A 786 -31.04 -9.39 -17.40
N ALA A 787 -32.38 -9.38 -17.47
CA ALA A 787 -33.16 -8.26 -18.00
C ALA A 787 -33.09 -6.99 -17.14
N ILE A 788 -33.07 -7.10 -15.81
CA ILE A 788 -32.87 -5.97 -14.89
C ILE A 788 -31.50 -5.31 -15.12
N MET A 789 -30.47 -6.10 -15.44
CA MET A 789 -29.09 -5.63 -15.60
C MET A 789 -28.73 -5.20 -17.03
N GLY A 790 -29.55 -5.52 -18.03
CA GLY A 790 -29.22 -5.28 -19.44
C GLY A 790 -28.24 -6.30 -20.04
N ASN A 791 -28.04 -7.46 -19.39
CA ASN A 791 -27.04 -8.44 -19.78
C ASN A 791 -27.46 -9.23 -21.04
N PHE A 792 -27.34 -8.61 -22.22
CA PHE A 792 -27.75 -9.17 -23.52
C PHE A 792 -27.18 -10.57 -23.79
N ASP A 793 -25.87 -10.77 -23.59
CA ASP A 793 -25.21 -12.08 -23.80
C ASP A 793 -25.76 -13.16 -22.86
N THR A 794 -26.01 -12.80 -21.59
CA THR A 794 -26.60 -13.71 -20.61
C THR A 794 -28.01 -14.10 -21.02
N ALA A 795 -28.84 -13.14 -21.42
CA ALA A 795 -30.20 -13.41 -21.87
C ALA A 795 -30.21 -14.30 -23.12
N ARG A 796 -29.32 -14.05 -24.10
CA ARG A 796 -29.16 -14.89 -25.29
C ARG A 796 -28.80 -16.34 -24.93
N VAL A 797 -27.86 -16.54 -24.00
CA VAL A 797 -27.48 -17.90 -23.55
C VAL A 797 -28.62 -18.57 -22.77
N LEU A 798 -29.29 -17.87 -21.85
CA LEU A 798 -30.44 -18.42 -21.14
C LEU A 798 -31.57 -18.84 -22.11
N LEU A 799 -31.90 -18.02 -23.11
CA LEU A 799 -32.89 -18.34 -24.15
C LEU A 799 -32.47 -19.53 -25.02
N LYS A 800 -31.19 -19.60 -25.45
CA LYS A 800 -30.59 -20.75 -26.16
C LYS A 800 -30.73 -22.06 -25.37
N HIS A 801 -30.78 -21.99 -24.04
CA HIS A 801 -31.00 -23.12 -23.13
C HIS A 801 -32.44 -23.23 -22.60
N ASN A 802 -33.43 -22.73 -23.36
CA ASN A 802 -34.86 -22.85 -23.12
C ASN A 802 -35.38 -22.10 -21.87
N ALA A 803 -34.85 -20.89 -21.59
CA ALA A 803 -35.50 -19.96 -20.68
C ALA A 803 -36.87 -19.50 -21.22
N ASP A 804 -37.91 -19.59 -20.40
CA ASP A 804 -39.25 -19.11 -20.71
C ASP A 804 -39.31 -17.57 -20.65
N VAL A 805 -39.42 -16.95 -21.82
CA VAL A 805 -39.51 -15.50 -22.02
C VAL A 805 -40.84 -14.90 -21.52
N ASP A 806 -41.92 -15.68 -21.53
CA ASP A 806 -43.25 -15.26 -21.12
C ASP A 806 -43.56 -15.57 -19.64
N THR A 807 -42.63 -16.22 -18.92
CA THR A 807 -42.79 -16.49 -17.49
C THR A 807 -42.96 -15.20 -16.71
N LYS A 808 -44.02 -15.17 -15.89
CA LYS A 808 -44.35 -14.05 -15.01
C LYS A 808 -43.86 -14.30 -13.59
N ASN A 809 -43.42 -13.21 -12.95
CA ASN A 809 -43.15 -13.13 -11.53
C ASN A 809 -44.43 -12.80 -10.73
N ASN A 810 -44.33 -12.69 -9.40
CA ASN A 810 -45.47 -12.46 -8.50
C ASN A 810 -46.13 -11.07 -8.67
N ARG A 811 -45.53 -10.17 -9.46
CA ARG A 811 -46.10 -8.86 -9.84
C ARG A 811 -46.76 -8.90 -11.23
N GLY A 812 -46.76 -10.04 -11.91
CA GLY A 812 -47.25 -10.20 -13.28
C GLY A 812 -46.26 -9.75 -14.36
N MET A 813 -45.08 -9.26 -13.98
CA MET A 813 -44.03 -8.79 -14.89
C MET A 813 -43.29 -9.98 -15.50
N THR A 814 -42.84 -9.84 -16.75
CA THR A 814 -41.90 -10.77 -17.41
C THR A 814 -40.52 -10.11 -17.57
N ALA A 815 -39.52 -10.86 -18.01
CA ALA A 815 -38.20 -10.32 -18.34
C ALA A 815 -38.27 -9.13 -19.34
N LEU A 816 -39.14 -9.22 -20.36
CA LEU A 816 -39.34 -8.13 -21.34
C LEU A 816 -39.79 -6.82 -20.69
N HIS A 817 -40.66 -6.88 -19.67
CA HIS A 817 -41.13 -5.68 -18.96
C HIS A 817 -39.96 -4.99 -18.25
N TYR A 818 -39.10 -5.75 -17.57
CA TYR A 818 -37.89 -5.18 -16.94
C TYR A 818 -36.89 -4.62 -17.96
N ALA A 819 -36.71 -5.27 -19.11
CA ALA A 819 -35.87 -4.73 -20.17
C ALA A 819 -36.41 -3.39 -20.72
N THR A 820 -37.73 -3.21 -20.79
CA THR A 820 -38.36 -1.94 -21.19
C THR A 820 -38.31 -0.88 -20.09
N ASP A 821 -38.61 -1.23 -18.84
CA ASP A 821 -38.60 -0.30 -17.69
C ASP A 821 -37.21 0.32 -17.43
N PHE A 822 -36.13 -0.37 -17.83
CA PHE A 822 -34.75 0.09 -17.71
C PHE A 822 -34.10 0.54 -19.05
N ASP A 823 -34.88 0.66 -20.13
CA ASP A 823 -34.44 1.10 -21.49
C ASP A 823 -33.28 0.29 -22.10
N HIS A 824 -33.26 -1.04 -21.86
CA HIS A 824 -32.27 -1.97 -22.41
C HIS A 824 -32.66 -2.39 -23.84
N GLN A 825 -32.59 -1.45 -24.79
CA GLN A 825 -33.21 -1.56 -26.13
C GLN A 825 -32.83 -2.83 -26.91
N GLU A 826 -31.54 -3.21 -26.97
CA GLU A 826 -31.10 -4.45 -27.65
C GLU A 826 -31.73 -5.71 -27.04
N LEU A 827 -31.96 -5.69 -25.72
CA LEU A 827 -32.55 -6.79 -24.97
C LEU A 827 -34.09 -6.80 -25.05
N VAL A 828 -34.72 -5.63 -25.20
CA VAL A 828 -36.15 -5.52 -25.57
C VAL A 828 -36.39 -6.13 -26.94
N GLU A 829 -35.51 -5.90 -27.92
CA GLU A 829 -35.60 -6.52 -29.25
C GLU A 829 -35.41 -8.04 -29.19
N LEU A 830 -34.39 -8.52 -28.46
CA LEU A 830 -34.14 -9.96 -28.26
C LEU A 830 -35.33 -10.69 -27.61
N LEU A 831 -35.90 -10.12 -26.54
CA LEU A 831 -37.03 -10.71 -25.80
C LEU A 831 -38.38 -10.55 -26.54
N SER A 832 -38.46 -9.66 -27.54
CA SER A 832 -39.64 -9.53 -28.41
C SER A 832 -39.66 -10.53 -29.57
N ALA A 833 -38.53 -11.19 -29.88
CA ALA A 833 -38.40 -12.14 -30.96
C ALA A 833 -38.96 -13.52 -30.57
N ARG A 834 -40.28 -13.73 -30.78
CA ARG A 834 -41.04 -14.89 -30.29
C ARG A 834 -40.57 -16.28 -30.76
N ASP A 835 -39.75 -16.38 -31.81
CA ASP A 835 -39.18 -17.64 -32.32
C ASP A 835 -37.74 -17.86 -31.80
N THR A 836 -37.56 -17.88 -30.47
CA THR A 836 -36.25 -18.07 -29.81
C THR A 836 -35.61 -19.43 -30.08
N ASN A 837 -36.39 -20.43 -30.51
CA ASN A 837 -35.92 -21.77 -30.85
C ASN A 837 -35.16 -21.85 -32.20
N SER A 838 -34.93 -20.72 -32.88
CA SER A 838 -34.26 -20.66 -34.20
C SER A 838 -33.06 -19.70 -34.24
N ILE A 839 -32.35 -19.52 -33.11
CA ILE A 839 -31.17 -18.64 -33.01
C ILE A 839 -29.93 -19.33 -33.64
N ASP A 840 -29.87 -19.28 -34.97
CA ASP A 840 -28.63 -19.20 -35.75
C ASP A 840 -28.04 -17.79 -35.55
N ASP A 841 -26.73 -17.66 -35.27
CA ASP A 841 -26.04 -16.37 -35.13
C ASP A 841 -26.30 -15.43 -36.32
N GLY A 842 -26.49 -16.01 -37.52
CA GLY A 842 -26.86 -15.31 -38.74
C GLY A 842 -28.27 -14.69 -38.75
N MET A 843 -29.19 -15.08 -37.86
CA MET A 843 -30.52 -14.46 -37.73
C MET A 843 -30.55 -13.30 -36.75
N CYS A 844 -29.86 -13.37 -35.59
CA CYS A 844 -29.76 -12.23 -34.67
C CYS A 844 -29.11 -11.00 -35.33
N MET A 845 -28.04 -11.20 -36.10
CA MET A 845 -27.39 -10.09 -36.84
C MET A 845 -28.27 -9.51 -37.96
N VAL A 846 -29.20 -10.30 -38.51
CA VAL A 846 -30.21 -9.81 -39.48
C VAL A 846 -31.36 -9.06 -38.78
N ALA A 847 -31.63 -9.33 -37.49
CA ALA A 847 -32.54 -8.53 -36.69
C ALA A 847 -31.94 -7.14 -36.39
N LEU A 848 -30.74 -7.08 -35.78
CA LEU A 848 -30.02 -5.82 -35.52
C LEU A 848 -29.85 -4.95 -36.78
N ALA A 849 -29.51 -5.57 -37.92
CA ALA A 849 -29.37 -4.85 -39.19
C ALA A 849 -30.70 -4.23 -39.67
N LYS A 850 -31.86 -4.83 -39.34
CA LYS A 850 -33.17 -4.28 -39.69
C LYS A 850 -33.57 -3.12 -38.77
N THR A 851 -33.17 -3.12 -37.49
CA THR A 851 -33.53 -2.06 -36.55
C THR A 851 -32.63 -0.82 -36.68
N LEU A 852 -31.34 -0.99 -36.98
CA LEU A 852 -30.47 0.10 -37.46
C LEU A 852 -31.04 0.80 -38.72
N LEU A 853 -31.55 0.02 -39.69
CA LEU A 853 -32.21 0.55 -40.88
C LEU A 853 -33.60 1.13 -40.62
N LYS A 854 -34.28 0.77 -39.52
CA LYS A 854 -35.63 1.27 -39.21
C LYS A 854 -35.64 2.76 -38.86
N HIS A 855 -34.50 3.29 -38.41
CA HIS A 855 -34.26 4.71 -38.16
C HIS A 855 -33.64 5.45 -39.38
N THR A 856 -33.29 4.74 -40.46
CA THR A 856 -32.64 5.33 -41.64
C THR A 856 -33.19 4.76 -42.95
N THR A 857 -34.02 5.54 -43.65
CA THR A 857 -34.69 5.16 -44.91
C THR A 857 -33.78 5.03 -46.13
N ASN A 858 -32.48 4.78 -45.92
CA ASN A 858 -31.46 4.70 -46.96
C ASN A 858 -30.39 3.67 -46.55
N VAL A 859 -30.31 2.54 -47.26
CA VAL A 859 -29.33 1.49 -47.00
C VAL A 859 -27.88 1.90 -47.32
N SER A 860 -27.68 2.99 -48.05
CA SER A 860 -26.36 3.54 -48.41
C SER A 860 -25.86 4.60 -47.42
N VAL A 861 -26.42 4.67 -46.20
CA VAL A 861 -25.93 5.56 -45.14
C VAL A 861 -24.46 5.26 -44.85
N LYS A 862 -23.66 6.32 -44.77
CA LYS A 862 -22.23 6.25 -44.52
C LYS A 862 -21.93 6.70 -43.09
N ASN A 863 -21.09 5.94 -42.38
CA ASN A 863 -20.55 6.38 -41.09
C ASN A 863 -19.47 7.47 -41.27
N GLU A 864 -18.91 7.96 -40.16
CA GLU A 864 -17.86 8.99 -40.16
C GLU A 864 -16.66 8.61 -41.05
N CYS A 865 -16.29 7.32 -41.10
CA CYS A 865 -15.25 6.81 -42.00
C CYS A 865 -15.71 6.58 -43.46
N ASN A 866 -16.84 7.17 -43.86
CA ASN A 866 -17.46 7.10 -45.18
C ASN A 866 -17.87 5.65 -45.63
N LYS A 867 -18.05 4.71 -44.69
CA LYS A 867 -18.35 3.27 -44.96
C LYS A 867 -19.86 2.99 -44.90
N THR A 868 -20.34 2.21 -45.85
CA THR A 868 -21.73 1.72 -45.92
C THR A 868 -21.91 0.36 -45.21
N PRO A 869 -23.14 -0.08 -44.88
CA PRO A 869 -23.39 -1.40 -44.27
C PRO A 869 -22.78 -2.58 -45.05
N LEU A 870 -22.75 -2.52 -46.39
CA LEU A 870 -22.13 -3.54 -47.24
C LEU A 870 -20.61 -3.67 -47.00
N HIS A 871 -19.89 -2.61 -46.61
CA HIS A 871 -18.50 -2.70 -46.19
C HIS A 871 -18.33 -3.55 -44.92
N HIS A 872 -19.24 -3.39 -43.96
CA HIS A 872 -19.22 -4.14 -42.71
C HIS A 872 -19.61 -5.60 -42.95
N ALA A 873 -20.65 -5.87 -43.75
CA ALA A 873 -21.00 -7.22 -44.19
C ALA A 873 -19.83 -7.92 -44.93
N ALA A 874 -19.11 -7.18 -45.79
CA ALA A 874 -17.95 -7.70 -46.50
C ALA A 874 -16.74 -8.00 -45.60
N LYS A 875 -16.50 -7.19 -44.57
CA LYS A 875 -15.48 -7.46 -43.55
C LYS A 875 -15.84 -8.66 -42.66
N ILE A 876 -17.12 -8.81 -42.30
CA ILE A 876 -17.63 -9.90 -41.45
C ILE A 876 -17.71 -11.23 -42.22
N GLY A 877 -17.86 -11.19 -43.55
CA GLY A 877 -17.93 -12.38 -44.40
C GLY A 877 -19.33 -12.99 -44.55
N SER A 878 -20.37 -12.32 -44.03
CA SER A 878 -21.74 -12.83 -44.05
C SER A 878 -22.38 -12.73 -45.44
N GLU A 879 -22.33 -13.84 -46.20
CA GLU A 879 -22.94 -13.94 -47.53
C GLU A 879 -24.44 -13.61 -47.50
N LYS A 880 -25.15 -13.95 -46.40
CA LYS A 880 -26.56 -13.60 -46.16
C LYS A 880 -26.77 -12.08 -46.14
N LEU A 881 -25.96 -11.34 -45.37
CA LEU A 881 -26.05 -9.87 -45.27
C LEU A 881 -25.59 -9.17 -46.55
N THR A 882 -24.53 -9.64 -47.20
CA THR A 882 -24.06 -9.10 -48.49
C THR A 882 -25.14 -9.23 -49.57
N LYS A 883 -25.83 -10.38 -49.65
CA LYS A 883 -26.98 -10.57 -50.56
C LYS A 883 -28.15 -9.63 -50.23
N TYR A 884 -28.39 -9.34 -48.94
CA TYR A 884 -29.44 -8.43 -48.48
C TYR A 884 -29.15 -6.98 -48.86
N PHE A 885 -28.02 -6.40 -48.43
CA PHE A 885 -27.71 -4.98 -48.69
C PHE A 885 -27.63 -4.65 -50.20
N ILE A 886 -27.09 -5.55 -51.03
CA ILE A 886 -27.08 -5.38 -52.49
C ILE A 886 -28.50 -5.46 -53.10
N LYS A 887 -29.41 -6.24 -52.52
CA LYS A 887 -30.81 -6.33 -52.98
C LYS A 887 -31.59 -5.04 -52.65
N GLU A 888 -31.37 -4.49 -51.46
CA GLU A 888 -32.06 -3.27 -51.02
C GLU A 888 -31.43 -1.98 -51.58
N GLY A 889 -30.23 -2.05 -52.19
CA GLY A 889 -29.67 -0.99 -53.03
C GLY A 889 -28.36 -0.33 -52.57
N ASP A 890 -27.62 -0.91 -51.62
CA ASP A 890 -26.28 -0.42 -51.24
C ASP A 890 -25.27 -0.63 -52.40
N ASP A 891 -24.39 0.34 -52.62
CA ASP A 891 -23.49 0.38 -53.76
C ASP A 891 -22.30 -0.58 -53.56
N VAL A 892 -22.25 -1.61 -54.41
CA VAL A 892 -21.22 -2.65 -54.46
C VAL A 892 -19.80 -2.10 -54.66
N ASN A 893 -19.68 -0.88 -55.22
CA ASN A 893 -18.43 -0.18 -55.51
C ASN A 893 -18.23 1.09 -54.66
N ALA A 894 -19.07 1.30 -53.64
CA ALA A 894 -18.93 2.42 -52.72
C ALA A 894 -17.52 2.45 -52.11
N LYS A 895 -16.95 3.64 -51.94
CA LYS A 895 -15.62 3.82 -51.35
C LYS A 895 -15.68 4.47 -49.96
N ASP A 896 -14.86 3.95 -49.05
CA ASP A 896 -14.53 4.57 -47.75
C ASP A 896 -13.56 5.76 -47.91
N GLU A 897 -13.22 6.45 -46.81
CA GLU A 897 -12.26 7.57 -46.82
C GLU A 897 -10.89 7.21 -47.43
N ASN A 898 -10.49 5.95 -47.34
CA ASN A 898 -9.21 5.43 -47.82
C ASN A 898 -9.32 4.89 -49.26
N GLY A 899 -10.47 5.03 -49.91
CA GLY A 899 -10.75 4.57 -51.26
C GLY A 899 -11.03 3.06 -51.38
N ASN A 900 -11.13 2.34 -50.26
CA ASN A 900 -11.41 0.90 -50.25
C ASN A 900 -12.89 0.65 -50.57
N THR A 901 -13.17 -0.37 -51.38
CA THR A 901 -14.52 -0.88 -51.64
C THR A 901 -14.86 -2.07 -50.74
N PRO A 902 -16.13 -2.53 -50.64
CA PRO A 902 -16.47 -3.78 -49.95
C PRO A 902 -15.62 -4.97 -50.40
N LEU A 903 -15.24 -5.05 -51.69
CA LEU A 903 -14.37 -6.12 -52.20
C LEU A 903 -12.96 -6.09 -51.61
N HIS A 904 -12.42 -4.91 -51.26
CA HIS A 904 -11.16 -4.80 -50.53
C HIS A 904 -11.27 -5.37 -49.12
N PHE A 905 -12.38 -5.08 -48.41
CA PHE A 905 -12.61 -5.63 -47.07
C PHE A 905 -12.82 -7.15 -47.09
N ALA A 906 -13.49 -7.69 -48.12
CA ALA A 906 -13.58 -9.13 -48.31
C ALA A 906 -12.20 -9.76 -48.59
N ALA A 907 -11.35 -9.10 -49.39
CA ALA A 907 -10.01 -9.60 -49.74
C ALA A 907 -9.00 -9.54 -48.59
N ILE A 908 -9.02 -8.48 -47.77
CA ILE A 908 -8.19 -8.37 -46.56
C ILE A 908 -8.51 -9.52 -45.58
N MET A 909 -9.79 -9.86 -45.45
CA MET A 909 -10.28 -10.83 -44.46
C MET A 909 -10.36 -12.28 -44.99
N GLY A 910 -10.09 -12.54 -46.28
CA GLY A 910 -10.19 -13.87 -46.88
C GLY A 910 -11.61 -14.37 -47.16
N ASN A 911 -12.61 -13.49 -47.16
CA ASN A 911 -14.04 -13.84 -47.17
C ASN A 911 -14.53 -14.27 -48.57
N PHE A 912 -14.14 -15.48 -49.01
CA PHE A 912 -14.36 -16.02 -50.35
C PHE A 912 -15.81 -15.95 -50.85
N ASP A 913 -16.78 -16.53 -50.12
CA ASP A 913 -18.20 -16.54 -50.55
C ASP A 913 -18.77 -15.14 -50.74
N THR A 914 -18.35 -14.20 -49.90
CA THR A 914 -18.77 -12.80 -49.96
C THR A 914 -18.11 -12.06 -51.12
N ALA A 915 -16.81 -12.25 -51.35
CA ALA A 915 -16.13 -11.73 -52.55
C ALA A 915 -16.76 -12.29 -53.84
N ARG A 916 -17.10 -13.58 -53.88
CA ARG A 916 -17.82 -14.23 -54.97
C ARG A 916 -19.20 -13.60 -55.22
N VAL A 917 -19.94 -13.23 -54.18
CA VAL A 917 -21.22 -12.51 -54.33
C VAL A 917 -21.03 -11.08 -54.85
N LEU A 918 -20.04 -10.34 -54.33
CA LEU A 918 -19.70 -8.99 -54.77
C LEU A 918 -19.34 -8.98 -56.28
N LEU A 919 -18.44 -9.86 -56.71
CA LEU A 919 -18.05 -10.01 -58.13
C LEU A 919 -19.23 -10.39 -59.03
N LYS A 920 -20.06 -11.36 -58.61
CA LYS A 920 -21.31 -11.72 -59.32
C LYS A 920 -22.34 -10.58 -59.37
N ARG A 921 -22.13 -9.50 -58.64
CA ARG A 921 -22.96 -8.28 -58.60
C ARG A 921 -22.26 -7.05 -59.18
N LYS A 922 -21.21 -7.24 -59.98
CA LYS A 922 -20.43 -6.19 -60.67
C LYS A 922 -19.60 -5.28 -59.74
N ALA A 923 -19.04 -5.86 -58.66
CA ALA A 923 -17.89 -5.24 -58.00
C ALA A 923 -16.73 -5.10 -59.00
N ASP A 924 -16.10 -3.93 -59.04
CA ASP A 924 -14.90 -3.67 -59.83
C ASP A 924 -13.69 -4.37 -59.17
N VAL A 925 -13.27 -5.46 -59.80
CA VAL A 925 -12.11 -6.27 -59.40
C VAL A 925 -10.78 -5.50 -59.45
N ASN A 926 -10.71 -4.45 -60.27
CA ASN A 926 -9.53 -3.62 -60.50
C ASN A 926 -9.60 -2.26 -59.82
N ALA A 927 -10.62 -2.02 -58.98
CA ALA A 927 -10.74 -0.80 -58.20
C ALA A 927 -9.47 -0.58 -57.37
N LYS A 928 -8.80 0.55 -57.58
CA LYS A 928 -7.64 0.97 -56.77
C LYS A 928 -8.10 1.89 -55.62
N ASN A 929 -7.57 1.66 -54.42
CA ASN A 929 -7.76 2.52 -53.25
C ASN A 929 -6.80 3.73 -53.26
N ASN A 930 -6.83 4.59 -52.23
CA ASN A 930 -5.99 5.80 -52.19
C ASN A 930 -4.48 5.52 -52.08
N ARG A 931 -4.07 4.25 -51.88
CA ARG A 931 -2.67 3.79 -51.90
C ARG A 931 -2.29 3.09 -53.22
N GLY A 932 -3.21 3.03 -54.19
CA GLY A 932 -3.02 2.33 -55.47
C GLY A 932 -3.25 0.81 -55.41
N MET A 933 -3.54 0.26 -54.23
CA MET A 933 -3.75 -1.18 -54.02
C MET A 933 -5.11 -1.62 -54.55
N THR A 934 -5.21 -2.85 -55.07
CA THR A 934 -6.49 -3.50 -55.43
C THR A 934 -6.83 -4.62 -54.44
N ALA A 935 -8.03 -5.20 -54.57
CA ALA A 935 -8.41 -6.41 -53.85
C ALA A 935 -7.42 -7.58 -54.05
N LEU A 936 -6.86 -7.75 -55.25
CA LEU A 936 -5.86 -8.79 -55.53
C LEU A 936 -4.57 -8.62 -54.72
N HIS A 937 -4.12 -7.37 -54.53
CA HIS A 937 -2.93 -7.09 -53.71
C HIS A 937 -3.16 -7.58 -52.27
N TYR A 938 -4.28 -7.18 -51.65
CA TYR A 938 -4.60 -7.63 -50.29
C TYR A 938 -4.83 -9.14 -50.17
N ALA A 939 -5.47 -9.78 -51.15
CA ALA A 939 -5.61 -11.24 -51.15
C ALA A 939 -4.24 -11.95 -51.24
N THR A 940 -3.26 -11.36 -51.93
CA THR A 940 -1.90 -11.89 -52.08
C THR A 940 -1.04 -11.62 -50.82
N ASP A 941 -1.08 -10.39 -50.28
CA ASP A 941 -0.33 -9.97 -49.08
C ASP A 941 -0.68 -10.82 -47.83
N PHE A 942 -1.88 -11.41 -47.80
CA PHE A 942 -2.38 -12.26 -46.71
C PHE A 942 -2.51 -13.76 -47.07
N ASP A 943 -1.95 -14.22 -48.21
CA ASP A 943 -1.94 -15.62 -48.69
C ASP A 943 -3.33 -16.30 -48.83
N HIS A 944 -4.36 -15.53 -49.21
CA HIS A 944 -5.74 -16.02 -49.43
C HIS A 944 -5.90 -16.71 -50.79
N ARG A 945 -5.21 -17.84 -51.01
CA ARG A 945 -5.00 -18.49 -52.32
C ARG A 945 -6.26 -18.70 -53.17
N ASP A 946 -7.29 -19.33 -52.62
CA ASP A 946 -8.55 -19.59 -53.34
C ASP A 946 -9.18 -18.30 -53.86
N LEU A 947 -9.05 -17.20 -53.10
CA LEU A 947 -9.54 -15.89 -53.47
C LEU A 947 -8.62 -15.18 -54.47
N VAL A 948 -7.29 -15.38 -54.40
CA VAL A 948 -6.34 -14.90 -55.43
C VAL A 948 -6.65 -15.55 -56.78
N GLU A 949 -6.79 -16.88 -56.85
CA GLU A 949 -7.15 -17.60 -58.07
C GLU A 949 -8.51 -17.13 -58.62
N TRP A 950 -9.51 -16.97 -57.74
CA TRP A 950 -10.84 -16.53 -58.14
C TRP A 950 -10.87 -15.07 -58.65
N LEU A 951 -10.10 -14.16 -58.04
CA LEU A 951 -9.96 -12.77 -58.50
C LEU A 951 -9.30 -12.72 -59.88
N LEU A 952 -8.21 -13.48 -60.09
CA LEU A 952 -7.55 -13.60 -61.40
C LEU A 952 -8.51 -14.15 -62.47
N ALA A 953 -9.25 -15.21 -62.16
CA ALA A 953 -10.25 -15.79 -63.05
C ALA A 953 -11.41 -14.83 -63.40
N HIS A 954 -11.63 -13.78 -62.61
CA HIS A 954 -12.64 -12.73 -62.84
C HIS A 954 -12.04 -11.41 -63.36
N GLY A 955 -10.80 -11.42 -63.85
CA GLY A 955 -10.19 -10.30 -64.57
C GLY A 955 -9.37 -9.33 -63.72
N ALA A 956 -8.88 -9.76 -62.55
CA ALA A 956 -7.94 -8.96 -61.77
C ALA A 956 -6.60 -8.76 -62.52
N SER A 957 -6.12 -7.52 -62.56
CA SER A 957 -4.84 -7.14 -63.14
C SER A 957 -3.68 -7.50 -62.21
N ILE A 958 -2.65 -8.12 -62.79
CA ILE A 958 -1.32 -8.33 -62.16
C ILE A 958 -0.42 -7.07 -62.36
N LEU A 959 -0.95 -6.03 -63.03
CA LEU A 959 -0.33 -4.72 -63.33
C LEU A 959 -1.07 -3.55 -62.61
#